data_AF-A0A2G3PV62-F1
#
_entry.id   AF-A0A2G3PV62-F1
#
_cell.length_a   1.000
_cell.length_b   1.000
_cell.length_c   1.000
_cell.angle_alpha   90.00
_cell.angle_beta   90.00
_cell.angle_gamma   90.00
#
_symmetry.space_group_name_H-M   'P 1'
#
loop_
_entity.id
_entity.type
_entity.pdbx_description
1 polymer ?
#
loop_
_entity_poly.entity_id
_entity_poly.type
_entity_poly.pdbx_seq_one_letter_code
_entity_poly.pdbx_strand_id
1 'polypeptide(L)'
;MSDITIVKQFENVIKQEEVFKLIDCYKESDIYEEVVEEYEEVKQNVLSLLEPYGVFGVEKTCEERDIEALQGKKECIYVALTIGNKVTQYSNALFKEGDYLKGMLVDAIADAYLFSMEKGMEESIRQVCAKHKRGIEKRLEAPHDIPMTFQKKIWESLQLKERLNIDLSDGYMFNPVKTIGYVLVLSEDEKLFEIQHDCSKCPSINCKNRRIPTVQIEVLNEEGSHKISCKKGENLLEVLRRNKIFPNAICSGKGVCGKCKVRVVSGELPLTEADSKKLMESEINQGYRLACMAQVQQPLTVEVLRADAHFEVLTHYEEENKVALEQSEVDNRIEKDYIIAIDIGTTTLAVGIVEEATGKMTDITSAVNRQRAYGADVISRIQASNEGKGKVLQELIRQDLWQGIEVVIKKGNISKERIKRVVIGCNTTMGHLLMGYSCETLGVFPFTPVNIGTIRGSFKEILGREDLECEVILLPGISTYVGGDIVAGLLACHFETRQEVALFVDLGTNGEMALGNKDKIICAATAAGPAFEGGNILWGTGSIEGAISRVHFKEGTMQYETIGQKPPAGLCGTGVIELVAELVKQELIDETGLLEEDYFEEGYPIATTLDGESIVLTQKDIREIQLAKSAIRTGIEILLESYGVTYDQVETVYLAGGFGFNLDKDKAITIGLFPEAFKNKIKIVGNSSLGGAIYYGTHKEAEENVEHIGKVAEEVNLSTNKNFNEFYMEHMIF
;
A
#
# COMPACT_ATOMS: atom_id res chain seq x y z
N MET A 1 -36.95 42.45 -6.30
CA MET A 1 -36.28 42.36 -7.62
C MET A 1 -36.49 43.55 -8.56
N SER A 2 -35.39 44.09 -9.11
CA SER A 2 -35.39 45.04 -10.23
C SER A 2 -34.75 44.38 -11.45
N ASP A 3 -35.33 44.55 -12.64
CA ASP A 3 -34.85 44.02 -13.93
C ASP A 3 -34.86 42.47 -14.04
N ILE A 4 -36.06 41.88 -14.22
CA ILE A 4 -36.20 40.47 -14.63
C ILE A 4 -35.89 40.33 -16.11
N THR A 5 -34.94 39.48 -16.46
CA THR A 5 -34.57 39.19 -17.85
C THR A 5 -34.99 37.77 -18.20
N ILE A 6 -35.63 37.60 -19.36
CA ILE A 6 -36.01 36.29 -19.91
C ILE A 6 -35.20 36.02 -21.17
N VAL A 7 -34.43 34.94 -21.15
CA VAL A 7 -33.65 34.43 -22.28
C VAL A 7 -34.46 33.33 -22.96
N LYS A 8 -34.72 33.49 -24.25
CA LYS A 8 -35.53 32.54 -25.06
C LYS A 8 -34.73 31.89 -26.19
N GLN A 9 -33.54 32.37 -26.46
CA GLN A 9 -32.68 31.90 -27.54
C GLN A 9 -31.40 31.35 -26.92
N PHE A 10 -31.17 30.06 -27.13
CA PHE A 10 -29.98 29.35 -26.68
C PHE A 10 -29.30 28.75 -27.90
N GLU A 11 -27.99 28.90 -28.00
CA GLU A 11 -27.22 28.23 -29.05
C GLU A 11 -27.21 26.72 -28.78
N ASN A 12 -27.65 25.96 -29.78
CA ASN A 12 -27.87 24.52 -29.67
C ASN A 12 -26.54 23.75 -29.85
N VAL A 13 -25.91 23.33 -28.74
CA VAL A 13 -24.73 22.44 -28.81
C VAL A 13 -24.90 21.25 -27.86
N ILE A 14 -25.78 20.31 -28.22
CA ILE A 14 -25.77 18.99 -27.60
C ILE A 14 -24.66 18.18 -28.28
N LYS A 15 -23.65 17.76 -27.52
CA LYS A 15 -22.65 16.80 -28.00
C LYS A 15 -23.14 15.38 -27.75
N GLN A 16 -23.16 14.55 -28.80
CA GLN A 16 -23.54 13.14 -28.71
C GLN A 16 -22.76 12.40 -27.62
N GLU A 17 -21.45 12.64 -27.52
CA GLU A 17 -20.60 12.03 -26.49
C GLU A 17 -21.04 12.39 -25.06
N GLU A 18 -21.56 13.61 -24.83
CA GLU A 18 -22.08 14.01 -23.51
C GLU A 18 -23.40 13.29 -23.18
N VAL A 19 -24.24 13.03 -24.19
CA VAL A 19 -25.49 12.25 -24.03
C VAL A 19 -25.19 10.78 -23.74
N PHE A 20 -24.27 10.16 -24.48
CA PHE A 20 -23.97 8.74 -24.34
C PHE A 20 -23.33 8.44 -22.99
N LYS A 21 -22.49 9.36 -22.51
CA LYS A 21 -21.93 9.29 -21.17
C LYS A 21 -23.01 9.26 -20.08
N LEU A 22 -24.15 9.93 -20.25
CA LEU A 22 -25.24 9.93 -19.27
C LEU A 22 -25.91 8.56 -19.14
N ILE A 23 -25.88 7.73 -20.19
CA ILE A 23 -26.45 6.39 -20.23
C ILE A 23 -25.41 5.26 -20.15
N ASP A 24 -24.16 5.56 -19.76
CA ASP A 24 -23.04 4.61 -19.66
C ASP A 24 -22.71 3.88 -20.98
N CYS A 25 -22.96 4.53 -22.11
CA CYS A 25 -22.58 4.01 -23.42
C CYS A 25 -21.24 4.62 -23.87
N TYR A 26 -20.26 3.76 -24.12
CA TYR A 26 -18.91 4.11 -24.59
C TYR A 26 -18.62 3.39 -25.91
N LYS A 27 -17.59 3.80 -26.65
CA LYS A 27 -17.29 3.21 -27.97
C LYS A 27 -17.00 1.70 -27.91
N GLU A 28 -16.57 1.23 -26.76
CA GLU A 28 -16.28 -0.17 -26.47
C GLU A 28 -17.51 -0.97 -26.02
N SER A 29 -18.67 -0.34 -25.86
CA SER A 29 -19.92 -1.01 -25.46
C SER A 29 -20.49 -1.84 -26.62
N ASP A 30 -20.92 -3.07 -26.33
CA ASP A 30 -21.48 -3.99 -27.34
C ASP A 30 -22.72 -3.43 -28.06
N ILE A 31 -23.45 -2.51 -27.42
CA ILE A 31 -24.68 -1.87 -27.93
C ILE A 31 -24.43 -0.50 -28.58
N TYR A 32 -23.17 -0.07 -28.73
CA TYR A 32 -22.86 1.32 -29.12
C TYR A 32 -23.52 1.73 -30.44
N GLU A 33 -23.43 0.88 -31.47
CA GLU A 33 -24.02 1.17 -32.79
C GLU A 33 -25.56 1.26 -32.74
N GLU A 34 -26.22 0.39 -31.98
CA GLU A 34 -27.67 0.44 -31.77
C GLU A 34 -28.08 1.76 -31.10
N VAL A 35 -27.33 2.19 -30.07
CA VAL A 35 -27.56 3.48 -29.38
C VAL A 35 -27.36 4.67 -30.32
N VAL A 36 -26.42 4.59 -31.28
CA VAL A 36 -26.20 5.64 -32.30
C VAL A 36 -27.41 5.78 -33.22
N GLU A 37 -27.92 4.67 -33.73
CA GLU A 37 -29.09 4.67 -34.63
C GLU A 37 -30.32 5.25 -33.92
N GLU A 38 -30.58 4.78 -32.71
CA GLU A 38 -31.70 5.22 -31.87
C GLU A 38 -31.60 6.70 -31.48
N TYR A 39 -30.40 7.18 -31.17
CA TYR A 39 -30.14 8.59 -30.87
C TYR A 39 -30.50 9.50 -32.05
N GLU A 40 -30.09 9.14 -33.27
CA GLU A 40 -30.41 9.94 -34.46
C GLU A 40 -31.91 9.93 -34.78
N GLU A 41 -32.62 8.83 -34.49
CA GLU A 41 -34.08 8.76 -34.65
C GLU A 41 -34.81 9.72 -33.68
N VAL A 42 -34.46 9.69 -32.39
CA VAL A 42 -35.21 10.44 -31.37
C VAL A 42 -34.80 11.91 -31.26
N LYS A 43 -33.56 12.26 -31.62
CA LYS A 43 -33.00 13.61 -31.42
C LYS A 43 -33.85 14.72 -32.00
N GLN A 44 -34.33 14.60 -33.24
CA GLN A 44 -35.15 15.64 -33.86
C GLN A 44 -36.50 15.80 -33.18
N ASN A 45 -37.09 14.68 -32.74
CA ASN A 45 -38.35 14.70 -31.99
C ASN A 45 -38.15 15.43 -30.66
N VAL A 46 -37.09 15.12 -29.91
CA VAL A 46 -36.76 15.82 -28.66
C VAL A 46 -36.56 17.31 -28.90
N LEU A 47 -35.72 17.70 -29.87
CA LEU A 47 -35.46 19.10 -30.18
C LEU A 47 -36.73 19.89 -30.54
N SER A 48 -37.70 19.25 -31.20
CA SER A 48 -38.99 19.87 -31.55
C SER A 48 -39.93 20.06 -30.34
N LEU A 49 -39.73 19.30 -29.27
CA LEU A 49 -40.55 19.31 -28.06
C LEU A 49 -39.97 20.21 -26.94
N LEU A 50 -38.72 20.65 -27.06
CA LEU A 50 -38.10 21.55 -26.08
C LEU A 50 -38.79 22.92 -26.08
N GLU A 51 -39.07 23.42 -24.87
CA GLU A 51 -39.56 24.78 -24.63
C GLU A 51 -38.55 25.52 -23.73
N PRO A 52 -37.38 25.91 -24.29
CA PRO A 52 -36.28 26.40 -23.48
C PRO A 52 -36.49 27.85 -23.03
N TYR A 53 -36.47 28.05 -21.71
CA TYR A 53 -36.54 29.36 -21.09
C TYR A 53 -35.52 29.49 -19.98
N GLY A 54 -34.77 30.59 -19.99
CA GLY A 54 -33.98 31.04 -18.85
C GLY A 54 -34.56 32.33 -18.31
N VAL A 55 -34.60 32.47 -16.99
CA VAL A 55 -35.02 33.69 -16.32
C VAL A 55 -34.08 33.99 -15.17
N PHE A 56 -33.69 35.24 -15.07
CA PHE A 56 -32.87 35.69 -13.96
C PHE A 56 -33.21 37.12 -13.57
N GLY A 57 -32.87 37.49 -12.34
CA GLY A 57 -33.03 38.86 -11.88
C GLY A 57 -32.17 39.17 -10.66
N VAL A 58 -31.84 40.45 -10.52
CA VAL A 58 -31.03 40.96 -9.41
C VAL A 58 -31.94 41.21 -8.20
N GLU A 59 -31.66 40.51 -7.11
CA GLU A 59 -32.32 40.75 -5.83
C GLU A 59 -31.48 41.68 -4.96
N LYS A 60 -32.12 42.72 -4.42
CA LYS A 60 -31.47 43.80 -3.65
C LYS A 60 -31.41 43.53 -2.15
N THR A 61 -31.95 42.40 -1.73
CA THR A 61 -32.00 41.99 -0.33
C THR A 61 -31.79 40.49 -0.30
N CYS A 62 -30.51 40.10 -0.28
CA CYS A 62 -30.09 38.70 -0.28
C CYS A 62 -29.51 38.27 1.08
N GLU A 63 -29.60 39.13 2.10
CA GLU A 63 -29.02 38.86 3.41
C GLU A 63 -29.83 37.78 4.14
N GLU A 64 -29.18 36.64 4.35
CA GLU A 64 -29.78 35.47 4.97
C GLU A 64 -28.88 34.99 6.10
N ARG A 65 -29.37 35.09 7.35
CA ARG A 65 -28.56 34.79 8.54
C ARG A 65 -28.12 33.33 8.60
N ASP A 66 -28.92 32.43 8.07
CA ASP A 66 -28.69 30.98 8.17
C ASP A 66 -27.85 30.43 7.00
N ILE A 67 -27.41 31.28 6.06
CA ILE A 67 -26.59 30.88 4.91
C ILE A 67 -25.31 31.72 4.92
N GLU A 68 -24.21 31.13 5.40
CA GLU A 68 -22.92 31.80 5.58
C GLU A 68 -22.47 32.56 4.32
N ALA A 69 -22.64 31.95 3.14
CA ALA A 69 -22.26 32.56 1.87
C ALA A 69 -23.05 33.83 1.48
N LEU A 70 -24.21 34.05 2.10
CA LEU A 70 -25.09 35.20 1.86
C LEU A 70 -25.07 36.23 3.00
N GLN A 71 -24.38 35.95 4.10
CA GLN A 71 -24.26 36.89 5.22
C GLN A 71 -23.55 38.17 4.79
N GLY A 72 -24.15 39.33 5.11
CA GLY A 72 -23.60 40.64 4.76
C GLY A 72 -23.63 40.97 3.26
N LYS A 73 -24.16 40.09 2.41
CA LYS A 73 -24.30 40.33 0.96
C LYS A 73 -25.55 41.16 0.69
N LYS A 74 -25.35 42.31 0.03
CA LYS A 74 -26.44 43.24 -0.28
C LYS A 74 -27.23 42.84 -1.52
N GLU A 75 -26.59 42.21 -2.49
CA GLU A 75 -27.18 41.88 -3.78
C GLU A 75 -26.78 40.47 -4.23
N CYS A 76 -27.68 39.76 -4.91
CA CYS A 76 -27.41 38.49 -5.57
C CYS A 76 -28.27 38.34 -6.83
N ILE A 77 -27.97 37.36 -7.67
CA ILE A 77 -28.79 37.03 -8.85
C ILE A 77 -29.48 35.70 -8.61
N TYR A 78 -30.80 35.68 -8.73
CA TYR A 78 -31.56 34.44 -8.83
C TYR A 78 -31.67 34.02 -10.28
N VAL A 79 -31.48 32.73 -10.55
CA VAL A 79 -31.54 32.16 -11.89
C VAL A 79 -32.42 30.92 -11.87
N ALA A 80 -33.27 30.78 -12.88
CA ALA A 80 -33.99 29.54 -13.18
C ALA A 80 -33.96 29.24 -14.68
N LEU A 81 -33.82 27.95 -15.02
CA LEU A 81 -33.76 27.42 -16.39
C LEU A 81 -34.72 26.26 -16.51
N THR A 82 -35.48 26.17 -17.60
CA THR A 82 -36.35 25.03 -17.90
C THR A 82 -36.34 24.71 -19.38
N ILE A 83 -36.56 23.44 -19.71
CA ILE A 83 -36.77 22.96 -21.08
C ILE A 83 -38.25 22.58 -21.35
N GLY A 84 -39.15 22.88 -20.41
CA GLY A 84 -40.57 22.55 -20.51
C GLY A 84 -40.92 21.11 -20.13
N ASN A 85 -42.21 20.79 -20.17
CA ASN A 85 -42.73 19.48 -19.72
C ASN A 85 -42.92 18.46 -20.85
N LYS A 86 -42.99 18.93 -22.10
CA LYS A 86 -43.34 18.08 -23.26
C LYS A 86 -42.36 16.92 -23.46
N VAL A 87 -41.06 17.19 -23.28
CA VAL A 87 -40.02 16.16 -23.39
C VAL A 87 -40.15 15.11 -22.29
N THR A 88 -40.44 15.53 -21.04
CA THR A 88 -40.70 14.61 -19.94
C THR A 88 -41.96 13.77 -20.16
N GLN A 89 -43.02 14.35 -20.75
CA GLN A 89 -44.22 13.59 -21.13
C GLN A 89 -43.94 12.56 -22.21
N TYR A 90 -43.13 12.91 -23.21
CA TYR A 90 -42.72 12.03 -24.30
C TYR A 90 -41.85 10.87 -23.79
N SER A 91 -40.84 11.17 -22.97
CA SER A 91 -40.00 10.18 -22.29
C SER A 91 -40.85 9.17 -21.49
N ASN A 92 -41.78 9.68 -20.67
CA ASN A 92 -42.68 8.83 -19.89
C ASN A 92 -43.63 7.98 -20.75
N ALA A 93 -43.99 8.43 -21.95
CA ALA A 93 -44.81 7.64 -22.88
C ALA A 93 -44.00 6.45 -23.43
N LEU A 94 -42.76 6.68 -23.87
CA LEU A 94 -41.86 5.63 -24.35
C LEU A 94 -41.61 4.56 -23.27
N PHE A 95 -41.36 4.98 -22.03
CA PHE A 95 -41.22 4.05 -20.91
C PHE A 95 -42.47 3.20 -20.66
N LYS A 96 -43.68 3.75 -20.86
CA LYS A 96 -44.94 3.00 -20.73
C LYS A 96 -45.19 2.05 -21.90
N GLU A 97 -44.70 2.37 -23.09
CA GLU A 97 -44.79 1.56 -24.30
C GLU A 97 -43.73 0.44 -24.33
N GLY A 98 -42.78 0.43 -23.38
CA GLY A 98 -41.73 -0.58 -23.26
C GLY A 98 -40.46 -0.24 -24.05
N ASP A 99 -40.39 0.97 -24.62
CA ASP A 99 -39.22 1.44 -25.36
C ASP A 99 -38.25 2.18 -24.42
N TYR A 100 -37.57 1.39 -23.59
CA TYR A 100 -36.71 1.90 -22.52
C TYR A 100 -35.49 2.65 -23.05
N LEU A 101 -34.89 2.19 -24.15
CA LEU A 101 -33.69 2.80 -24.72
C LEU A 101 -34.01 4.19 -25.28
N LYS A 102 -35.08 4.33 -26.07
CA LYS A 102 -35.54 5.66 -26.53
C LYS A 102 -35.91 6.54 -25.35
N GLY A 103 -36.61 6.02 -24.35
CA GLY A 103 -36.94 6.77 -23.13
C GLY A 103 -35.70 7.32 -22.41
N MET A 104 -34.67 6.49 -22.20
CA MET A 104 -33.39 6.89 -21.61
C MET A 104 -32.65 7.93 -22.46
N LEU A 105 -32.63 7.76 -23.79
CA LEU A 105 -32.02 8.72 -24.71
C LEU A 105 -32.74 10.07 -24.69
N VAL A 106 -34.07 10.09 -24.68
CA VAL A 106 -34.87 11.31 -24.57
C VAL A 106 -34.52 12.08 -23.30
N ASP A 107 -34.47 11.40 -22.15
CA ASP A 107 -34.09 12.01 -20.87
C ASP A 107 -32.64 12.51 -20.85
N ALA A 108 -31.70 11.74 -21.43
CA ALA A 108 -30.30 12.12 -21.50
C ALA A 108 -30.06 13.33 -22.42
N ILE A 109 -30.76 13.40 -23.56
CA ILE A 109 -30.74 14.55 -24.47
C ILE A 109 -31.30 15.78 -23.77
N ALA A 110 -32.41 15.62 -23.05
CA ALA A 110 -33.05 16.68 -22.26
C ALA A 110 -32.09 17.25 -21.21
N ASP A 111 -31.42 16.39 -20.44
CA ASP A 111 -30.44 16.81 -19.42
C ASP A 111 -29.22 17.48 -20.05
N ALA A 112 -28.66 16.90 -21.11
CA ALA A 112 -27.53 17.49 -21.83
C ALA A 112 -27.88 18.88 -22.38
N TYR A 113 -29.10 19.07 -22.90
CA TYR A 113 -29.57 20.37 -23.37
C TYR A 113 -29.70 21.37 -22.22
N LEU A 114 -30.30 20.96 -21.09
CA LEU A 114 -30.48 21.82 -19.91
C LEU A 114 -29.13 22.29 -19.35
N PHE A 115 -28.11 21.42 -19.31
CA PHE A 115 -26.74 21.79 -18.95
C PHE A 115 -26.06 22.69 -20.00
N SER A 116 -26.38 22.52 -21.29
CA SER A 116 -25.90 23.44 -22.33
C SER A 116 -26.54 24.83 -22.20
N MET A 117 -27.83 24.90 -21.87
CA MET A 117 -28.52 26.18 -21.62
C MET A 117 -27.88 26.95 -20.48
N GLU A 118 -27.43 26.25 -19.44
CA GLU A 118 -26.73 26.86 -18.32
C GLU A 118 -25.48 27.64 -18.76
N LYS A 119 -24.67 27.06 -19.65
CA LYS A 119 -23.53 27.77 -20.26
C LYS A 119 -23.99 28.94 -21.13
N GLY A 120 -25.10 28.77 -21.85
CA GLY A 120 -25.73 29.84 -22.64
C GLY A 120 -26.19 31.04 -21.81
N MET A 121 -26.41 30.89 -20.50
CA MET A 121 -26.75 32.00 -19.62
C MET A 121 -25.58 32.93 -19.30
N GLU A 122 -24.34 32.46 -19.47
CA GLU A 122 -23.15 33.22 -19.06
C GLU A 122 -23.09 34.61 -19.68
N GLU A 123 -23.34 34.74 -20.98
CA GLU A 123 -23.23 36.03 -21.67
C GLU A 123 -24.28 37.03 -21.16
N SER A 124 -25.53 36.59 -21.02
CA SER A 124 -26.62 37.42 -20.50
C SER A 124 -26.35 37.87 -19.06
N ILE A 125 -25.81 36.98 -18.24
CA ILE A 125 -25.45 37.27 -16.85
C ILE A 125 -24.24 38.22 -16.80
N ARG A 126 -23.23 38.05 -17.66
CA ARG A 126 -22.09 38.99 -17.79
C ARG A 126 -22.57 40.39 -18.12
N GLN A 127 -23.52 40.54 -19.04
CA GLN A 127 -24.07 41.84 -19.42
C GLN A 127 -24.75 42.55 -18.24
N VAL A 128 -25.53 41.81 -17.44
CA VAL A 128 -26.17 42.38 -16.24
C VAL A 128 -25.14 42.68 -15.15
N CYS A 129 -24.16 41.81 -14.92
CA CYS A 129 -23.06 42.07 -13.98
C CYS A 129 -22.28 43.34 -14.37
N ALA A 130 -21.96 43.53 -15.66
CA ALA A 130 -21.31 44.73 -16.17
C ALA A 130 -22.16 45.99 -15.98
N LYS A 131 -23.48 45.93 -16.22
CA LYS A 131 -24.41 47.04 -15.97
C LYS A 131 -24.42 47.46 -14.50
N HIS A 132 -24.31 46.50 -13.59
CA HIS A 132 -24.32 46.73 -12.15
C HIS A 132 -22.92 46.95 -11.54
N LYS A 133 -21.84 46.85 -12.34
CA LYS A 133 -20.44 46.92 -11.90
C LYS A 133 -20.12 45.92 -10.78
N ARG A 134 -20.49 44.65 -11.00
CA ARG A 134 -20.29 43.54 -10.07
C ARG A 134 -19.60 42.38 -10.78
N GLY A 135 -18.82 41.59 -10.05
CA GLY A 135 -18.41 40.24 -10.45
C GLY A 135 -19.27 39.16 -9.80
N ILE A 136 -18.92 37.89 -10.01
CA ILE A 136 -19.56 36.71 -9.40
C ILE A 136 -18.52 35.97 -8.57
N GLU A 137 -18.77 35.85 -7.26
CA GLU A 137 -17.87 35.16 -6.32
C GLU A 137 -18.05 33.65 -6.33
N LYS A 138 -19.30 33.18 -6.34
CA LYS A 138 -19.64 31.75 -6.35
C LYS A 138 -21.10 31.55 -6.73
N ARG A 139 -21.42 30.31 -7.10
CA ARG A 139 -22.78 29.79 -7.25
C ARG A 139 -23.20 28.99 -6.03
N LEU A 140 -24.47 29.09 -5.65
CA LEU A 140 -25.10 28.33 -4.58
C LEU A 140 -26.30 27.54 -5.12
N GLU A 141 -26.39 26.26 -4.76
CA GLU A 141 -27.44 25.36 -5.22
C GLU A 141 -28.11 24.59 -4.09
N ALA A 142 -29.40 24.28 -4.26
CA ALA A 142 -30.13 23.42 -3.34
C ALA A 142 -29.95 21.93 -3.70
N PRO A 143 -29.80 21.02 -2.72
CA PRO A 143 -29.81 21.24 -1.27
C PRO A 143 -28.42 21.50 -0.65
N HIS A 144 -27.37 21.64 -1.46
CA HIS A 144 -25.99 21.55 -1.00
C HIS A 144 -25.47 22.82 -0.33
N ASP A 145 -25.54 23.95 -1.04
CA ASP A 145 -25.06 25.25 -0.53
C ASP A 145 -26.19 26.04 0.14
N ILE A 146 -27.43 25.75 -0.23
CA ILE A 146 -28.66 26.36 0.30
C ILE A 146 -29.73 25.29 0.53
N PRO A 147 -30.62 25.45 1.52
CA PRO A 147 -31.67 24.45 1.78
C PRO A 147 -32.71 24.38 0.65
N MET A 148 -33.39 23.22 0.50
CA MET A 148 -34.48 23.05 -0.49
C MET A 148 -35.56 24.12 -0.38
N THR A 149 -35.87 24.58 0.84
CA THR A 149 -36.85 25.65 1.10
C THR A 149 -36.50 26.96 0.38
N PHE A 150 -35.22 27.18 0.04
CA PHE A 150 -34.77 28.37 -0.68
C PHE A 150 -35.26 28.40 -2.13
N GLN A 151 -35.58 27.26 -2.74
CA GLN A 151 -36.16 27.24 -4.09
C GLN A 151 -37.49 28.01 -4.16
N LYS A 152 -38.25 28.06 -3.06
CA LYS A 152 -39.45 28.89 -2.96
C LYS A 152 -39.15 30.38 -3.15
N LYS A 153 -38.06 30.88 -2.59
CA LYS A 153 -37.65 32.28 -2.76
C LYS A 153 -37.29 32.57 -4.22
N ILE A 154 -36.56 31.68 -4.87
CA ILE A 154 -36.26 31.77 -6.31
C ILE A 154 -37.56 31.81 -7.11
N TRP A 155 -38.49 30.91 -6.81
CA TRP A 155 -39.78 30.78 -7.50
C TRP A 155 -40.65 32.05 -7.38
N GLU A 156 -40.81 32.58 -6.17
CA GLU A 156 -41.60 33.80 -5.89
C GLU A 156 -40.95 35.05 -6.48
N SER A 157 -39.65 35.25 -6.26
CA SER A 157 -38.93 36.44 -6.73
C SER A 157 -38.86 36.52 -8.25
N LEU A 158 -38.63 35.39 -8.92
CA LEU A 158 -38.60 35.33 -10.39
C LEU A 158 -40.00 35.27 -11.03
N GLN A 159 -41.08 35.16 -10.24
CA GLN A 159 -42.47 35.04 -10.72
C GLN A 159 -42.64 33.89 -11.74
N LEU A 160 -42.09 32.72 -11.39
CA LEU A 160 -41.96 31.62 -12.36
C LEU A 160 -43.30 31.04 -12.81
N LYS A 161 -44.32 31.07 -11.94
CA LYS A 161 -45.67 30.60 -12.28
C LYS A 161 -46.34 31.51 -13.30
N GLU A 162 -46.31 32.82 -13.08
CA GLU A 162 -46.97 33.79 -13.95
C GLU A 162 -46.24 33.95 -15.28
N ARG A 163 -44.90 33.85 -15.29
CA ARG A 163 -44.09 34.13 -16.48
C ARG A 163 -43.86 32.92 -17.36
N LEU A 164 -43.62 31.76 -16.75
CA LEU A 164 -43.18 30.55 -17.45
C LEU A 164 -44.05 29.33 -17.14
N ASN A 165 -45.11 29.48 -16.34
CA ASN A 165 -45.98 28.40 -15.89
C ASN A 165 -45.21 27.23 -15.23
N ILE A 166 -44.15 27.56 -14.48
CA ILE A 166 -43.43 26.60 -13.66
C ILE A 166 -44.08 26.59 -12.27
N ASP A 167 -44.57 25.44 -11.84
CA ASP A 167 -45.10 25.21 -10.50
C ASP A 167 -44.00 24.80 -9.52
N LEU A 168 -44.32 24.85 -8.23
CA LEU A 168 -43.47 24.35 -7.15
C LEU A 168 -44.29 23.37 -6.29
N SER A 169 -43.77 22.16 -6.12
CA SER A 169 -44.41 21.14 -5.27
C SER A 169 -44.23 21.45 -3.76
N ASP A 170 -44.98 20.73 -2.91
CA ASP A 170 -44.84 20.84 -1.44
C ASP A 170 -43.43 20.47 -0.95
N GLY A 171 -42.72 19.62 -1.69
CA GLY A 171 -41.31 19.27 -1.47
C GLY A 171 -40.30 20.28 -2.03
N TYR A 172 -40.76 21.45 -2.47
CA TYR A 172 -39.95 22.50 -3.10
C TYR A 172 -39.24 22.08 -4.40
N MET A 173 -39.72 21.05 -5.09
CA MET A 173 -39.24 20.72 -6.43
C MET A 173 -40.03 21.50 -7.48
N PHE A 174 -39.33 22.07 -8.46
CA PHE A 174 -39.93 22.69 -9.63
C PHE A 174 -40.70 21.67 -10.48
N ASN A 175 -41.79 22.13 -11.11
CA ASN A 175 -42.56 21.38 -12.08
C ASN A 175 -42.79 22.29 -13.31
N PRO A 176 -42.17 22.01 -14.47
CA PRO A 176 -41.59 20.73 -14.89
C PRO A 176 -40.31 20.33 -14.15
N VAL A 177 -40.09 19.01 -13.99
CA VAL A 177 -38.94 18.45 -13.24
C VAL A 177 -37.61 18.85 -13.87
N LYS A 178 -37.54 18.99 -15.20
CA LYS A 178 -36.36 19.46 -15.93
C LYS A 178 -36.23 20.99 -15.83
N THR A 179 -36.11 21.46 -14.59
CA THR A 179 -35.93 22.86 -14.22
C THR A 179 -34.83 22.96 -13.18
N ILE A 180 -33.85 23.85 -13.40
CA ILE A 180 -32.75 24.13 -12.46
C ILE A 180 -32.96 25.53 -11.89
N GLY A 181 -32.76 25.70 -10.58
CA GLY A 181 -32.71 27.00 -9.93
C GLY A 181 -31.45 27.14 -9.06
N TYR A 182 -30.77 28.27 -9.15
CA TYR A 182 -29.57 28.56 -8.36
C TYR A 182 -29.42 30.05 -8.06
N VAL A 183 -28.52 30.36 -7.13
CA VAL A 183 -28.20 31.73 -6.71
C VAL A 183 -26.75 32.04 -7.06
N LEU A 184 -26.50 33.24 -7.59
CA LEU A 184 -25.16 33.75 -7.84
C LEU A 184 -24.85 34.87 -6.84
N VAL A 185 -23.78 34.68 -6.06
CA VAL A 185 -23.32 35.65 -5.08
C VAL A 185 -22.47 36.70 -5.78
N LEU A 186 -22.86 37.96 -5.68
CA LEU A 186 -22.14 39.05 -6.33
C LEU A 186 -20.90 39.48 -5.54
N SER A 187 -19.87 39.89 -6.27
CA SER A 187 -18.60 40.43 -5.77
C SER A 187 -18.43 41.89 -6.17
N GLU A 188 -17.69 42.65 -5.35
CA GLU A 188 -17.20 43.99 -5.69
C GLU A 188 -16.07 43.91 -6.75
N ASP A 189 -15.38 42.77 -6.87
CA ASP A 189 -14.36 42.57 -7.90
C ASP A 189 -15.01 42.20 -9.25
N GLU A 190 -15.08 43.17 -10.16
CA GLU A 190 -15.65 43.02 -11.51
C GLU A 190 -14.94 41.97 -12.38
N LYS A 191 -13.71 41.55 -12.03
CA LYS A 191 -12.96 40.54 -12.80
C LYS A 191 -13.31 39.11 -12.38
N LEU A 192 -13.86 38.92 -11.18
CA LEU A 192 -14.20 37.61 -10.66
C LEU A 192 -15.47 37.11 -11.35
N PHE A 193 -15.45 35.89 -11.90
CA PHE A 193 -16.60 35.33 -12.62
C PHE A 193 -16.71 33.81 -12.41
N GLU A 194 -17.00 33.41 -11.17
CA GLU A 194 -17.14 32.01 -10.77
C GLU A 194 -18.61 31.56 -10.79
N ILE A 195 -19.11 31.21 -11.98
CA ILE A 195 -20.51 30.82 -12.23
C ILE A 195 -20.75 29.30 -12.29
N GLN A 196 -19.66 28.53 -12.41
CA GLN A 196 -19.70 27.08 -12.63
C GLN A 196 -19.83 26.32 -11.30
N HIS A 197 -20.42 25.12 -11.35
CA HIS A 197 -20.55 24.24 -10.19
C HIS A 197 -19.19 23.66 -9.75
N ASP A 198 -18.87 23.75 -8.45
CA ASP A 198 -17.64 23.17 -7.88
C ASP A 198 -17.80 21.66 -7.63
N CYS A 199 -17.49 20.87 -8.66
CA CYS A 199 -17.53 19.41 -8.59
C CYS A 199 -16.58 18.82 -7.54
N SER A 200 -15.58 19.55 -7.02
CA SER A 200 -14.67 19.01 -6.01
C SER A 200 -15.36 18.81 -4.65
N LYS A 201 -16.36 19.64 -4.34
CA LYS A 201 -17.12 19.64 -3.08
C LYS A 201 -18.47 18.91 -3.17
N CYS A 202 -18.87 18.52 -4.37
CA CYS A 202 -20.14 17.82 -4.61
C CYS A 202 -20.15 16.44 -3.91
N PRO A 203 -21.21 16.09 -3.15
CA PRO A 203 -21.31 14.78 -2.50
C PRO A 203 -21.59 13.64 -3.49
N SER A 204 -22.09 13.95 -4.68
CA SER A 204 -22.31 12.98 -5.76
C SER A 204 -20.98 12.62 -6.43
N ILE A 205 -20.13 11.84 -5.73
CA ILE A 205 -18.80 11.43 -6.19
C ILE A 205 -18.83 10.61 -7.49
N ASN A 206 -19.93 9.89 -7.74
CA ASN A 206 -20.16 9.10 -8.94
C ASN A 206 -20.93 9.87 -10.04
N CYS A 207 -21.07 11.20 -9.91
CA CYS A 207 -21.73 12.00 -10.93
C CYS A 207 -20.99 11.86 -12.27
N LYS A 208 -21.69 11.43 -13.31
CA LYS A 208 -21.12 11.23 -14.65
C LYS A 208 -20.63 12.53 -15.28
N ASN A 209 -21.13 13.67 -14.80
CA ASN A 209 -20.73 15.02 -15.19
C ASN A 209 -19.71 15.66 -14.24
N ARG A 210 -19.15 14.92 -13.26
CA ARG A 210 -18.16 15.45 -12.32
C ARG A 210 -16.91 15.92 -13.05
N ARG A 211 -16.59 17.22 -12.95
CA ARG A 211 -15.43 17.89 -13.55
C ARG A 211 -14.51 18.44 -12.46
N ILE A 212 -13.57 17.63 -11.99
CA ILE A 212 -12.55 18.10 -11.03
C ILE A 212 -11.39 18.70 -11.82
N PRO A 213 -10.94 19.94 -11.50
CA PRO A 213 -9.77 20.54 -12.13
C PRO A 213 -8.52 19.67 -11.98
N THR A 214 -7.70 19.66 -13.03
CA THR A 214 -6.41 18.99 -13.03
C THR A 214 -5.34 19.91 -12.45
N VAL A 215 -4.46 19.36 -11.62
CA VAL A 215 -3.31 20.01 -11.02
C VAL A 215 -2.03 19.30 -11.48
N GLN A 216 -1.00 20.08 -11.84
CA GLN A 216 0.32 19.54 -12.13
C GLN A 216 1.21 19.63 -10.88
N ILE A 217 1.86 18.54 -10.53
CA ILE A 217 2.90 18.49 -9.51
C ILE A 217 4.24 18.12 -10.14
N GLU A 218 5.32 18.58 -9.53
CA GLU A 218 6.69 18.20 -9.87
C GLU A 218 7.28 17.37 -8.73
N VAL A 219 7.81 16.20 -9.06
CA VAL A 219 8.41 15.28 -8.09
C VAL A 219 9.89 15.17 -8.37
N LEU A 220 10.70 15.53 -7.38
CA LEU A 220 12.15 15.40 -7.39
C LEU A 220 12.54 14.11 -6.66
N ASN A 221 13.36 13.29 -7.31
CA ASN A 221 13.97 12.09 -6.72
C ASN A 221 15.40 11.92 -7.27
N GLU A 222 16.05 10.81 -6.92
CA GLU A 222 17.40 10.47 -7.39
C GLU A 222 17.51 10.25 -8.91
N GLU A 223 16.39 9.90 -9.58
CA GLU A 223 16.33 9.69 -11.03
C GLU A 223 16.09 11.00 -11.81
N GLY A 224 15.70 12.08 -11.12
CA GLY A 224 15.52 13.42 -11.67
C GLY A 224 14.17 14.05 -11.32
N SER A 225 13.69 14.93 -12.21
CA SER A 225 12.40 15.62 -12.06
C SER A 225 11.33 14.95 -12.93
N HIS A 226 10.18 14.65 -12.31
CA HIS A 226 9.01 14.06 -12.96
C HIS A 226 7.80 14.99 -12.82
N LYS A 227 7.21 15.38 -13.96
CA LYS A 227 5.95 16.15 -13.97
C LYS A 227 4.77 15.20 -14.00
N ILE A 228 3.89 15.30 -13.00
CA ILE A 228 2.76 14.40 -12.81
C ILE A 228 1.45 15.21 -12.81
N SER A 229 0.46 14.69 -13.52
CA SER A 229 -0.89 15.24 -13.56
C SER A 229 -1.79 14.52 -12.55
N CYS A 230 -2.54 15.26 -11.75
CA CYS A 230 -3.47 14.72 -10.74
C CYS A 230 -4.73 15.56 -10.61
N LYS A 231 -5.76 15.02 -9.96
CA LYS A 231 -7.00 15.78 -9.71
C LYS A 231 -6.83 16.64 -8.46
N LYS A 232 -7.41 17.85 -8.45
CA LYS A 232 -7.50 18.66 -7.24
C LYS A 232 -8.19 17.87 -6.11
N GLY A 233 -7.59 17.85 -4.93
CA GLY A 233 -8.02 17.11 -3.74
C GLY A 233 -7.53 15.66 -3.67
N GLU A 234 -6.77 15.19 -4.66
CA GLU A 234 -6.29 13.81 -4.69
C GLU A 234 -5.18 13.55 -3.66
N ASN A 235 -5.12 12.33 -3.11
CA ASN A 235 -4.13 11.93 -2.12
C ASN A 235 -2.73 11.80 -2.75
N LEU A 236 -1.73 12.47 -2.17
CA LEU A 236 -0.39 12.53 -2.74
C LEU A 236 0.28 11.14 -2.83
N LEU A 237 0.12 10.27 -1.83
CA LEU A 237 0.69 8.92 -1.88
C LEU A 237 0.13 8.09 -3.04
N GLU A 238 -1.17 8.16 -3.30
CA GLU A 238 -1.78 7.46 -4.44
C GLU A 238 -1.32 8.03 -5.78
N VAL A 239 -1.15 9.35 -5.87
CA VAL A 239 -0.57 10.00 -7.06
C VAL A 239 0.86 9.51 -7.30
N LEU A 240 1.68 9.38 -6.27
CA LEU A 240 3.05 8.88 -6.39
C LEU A 240 3.06 7.40 -6.80
N ARG A 241 2.29 6.55 -6.09
CA ARG A 241 2.21 5.09 -6.33
C ARG A 241 1.84 4.76 -7.78
N ARG A 242 0.79 5.38 -8.33
CA ARG A 242 0.36 5.11 -9.73
C ARG A 242 1.39 5.55 -10.77
N ASN A 243 2.27 6.49 -10.42
CA ASN A 243 3.37 6.95 -11.26
C ASN A 243 4.68 6.22 -10.94
N LYS A 244 4.61 5.09 -10.22
CA LYS A 244 5.75 4.23 -9.86
C LYS A 244 6.80 4.92 -8.98
N ILE A 245 6.40 5.92 -8.21
CA ILE A 245 7.22 6.57 -7.19
C ILE A 245 6.73 6.10 -5.83
N PHE A 246 7.61 5.48 -5.04
CA PHE A 246 7.23 4.76 -3.83
C PHE A 246 7.92 5.33 -2.57
N PRO A 247 7.28 6.30 -1.88
CA PRO A 247 7.69 6.69 -0.53
C PRO A 247 7.56 5.53 0.47
N ASN A 248 8.23 5.65 1.62
CA ASN A 248 8.22 4.66 2.71
C ASN A 248 6.84 4.53 3.42
N ALA A 249 5.84 3.98 2.73
CA ALA A 249 4.46 3.88 3.19
C ALA A 249 4.12 2.54 3.87
N ILE A 250 4.90 2.20 4.91
CA ILE A 250 4.86 0.90 5.63
C ILE A 250 3.44 0.57 6.14
N CYS A 251 2.72 1.54 6.72
CA CYS A 251 1.35 1.33 7.23
C CYS A 251 0.24 1.34 6.15
N SER A 252 0.57 1.11 4.88
CA SER A 252 -0.34 1.20 3.72
C SER A 252 -1.06 2.54 3.55
N GLY A 253 -0.56 3.60 4.19
CA GLY A 253 -1.15 4.94 4.09
C GLY A 253 -2.15 5.30 5.19
N LYS A 254 -2.21 4.54 6.28
CA LYS A 254 -3.10 4.78 7.43
C LYS A 254 -2.70 5.97 8.33
N GLY A 255 -1.58 6.65 8.04
CA GLY A 255 -1.11 7.80 8.83
C GLY A 255 -0.49 7.46 10.21
N VAL A 256 -0.23 6.17 10.50
CA VAL A 256 0.19 5.73 11.86
C VAL A 256 1.69 5.54 12.05
N CYS A 257 2.44 5.26 10.97
CA CYS A 257 3.89 4.94 11.08
C CYS A 257 4.82 6.15 10.96
N GLY A 258 4.38 7.27 10.37
CA GLY A 258 5.22 8.45 10.16
C GLY A 258 6.31 8.33 9.08
N LYS A 259 6.37 7.22 8.33
CA LYS A 259 7.48 6.94 7.41
C LYS A 259 7.25 7.40 5.97
N CYS A 260 6.02 7.76 5.58
CA CYS A 260 5.64 8.17 4.22
C CYS A 260 6.09 9.62 3.90
N LYS A 261 7.27 10.03 4.37
CA LYS A 261 7.75 11.42 4.38
C LYS A 261 8.06 11.91 2.96
N VAL A 262 7.65 13.13 2.67
CA VAL A 262 8.03 13.90 1.48
C VAL A 262 8.35 15.32 1.91
N ARG A 263 9.32 15.97 1.26
CA ARG A 263 9.69 17.34 1.56
C ARG A 263 9.08 18.29 0.54
N VAL A 264 8.32 19.28 1.00
CA VAL A 264 7.77 20.32 0.12
C VAL A 264 8.90 21.29 -0.23
N VAL A 265 9.22 21.39 -1.52
CA VAL A 265 10.26 22.29 -2.05
C VAL A 265 9.64 23.61 -2.53
N SER A 266 8.46 23.54 -3.17
CA SER A 266 7.71 24.72 -3.59
C SER A 266 6.19 24.45 -3.57
N GLY A 267 5.39 25.51 -3.44
CA GLY A 267 3.94 25.41 -3.26
C GLY A 267 3.56 25.12 -1.80
N GLU A 268 2.26 24.90 -1.55
CA GLU A 268 1.78 24.62 -0.19
C GLU A 268 1.11 23.25 -0.10
N LEU A 269 1.46 22.52 0.96
CA LEU A 269 0.84 21.29 1.38
C LEU A 269 0.51 21.42 2.88
N PRO A 270 -0.78 21.60 3.23
CA PRO A 270 -1.19 21.85 4.61
C PRO A 270 -0.73 20.76 5.58
N LEU A 271 -0.40 21.16 6.81
CA LEU A 271 -0.13 20.24 7.92
C LEU A 271 -1.39 19.47 8.29
N THR A 272 -1.24 18.17 8.51
CA THR A 272 -2.26 17.28 9.01
C THR A 272 -2.03 16.96 10.49
N GLU A 273 -3.06 16.46 11.16
CA GLU A 273 -2.94 15.99 12.55
C GLU A 273 -1.92 14.83 12.67
N ALA A 274 -1.85 13.97 11.65
CA ALA A 274 -0.89 12.88 11.60
C ALA A 274 0.56 13.36 11.49
N ASP A 275 0.81 14.43 10.72
CA ASP A 275 2.12 15.06 10.63
C ASP A 275 2.59 15.50 12.02
N SER A 276 1.73 16.21 12.74
CA SER A 276 2.02 16.77 14.06
C SER A 276 2.27 15.69 15.13
N LYS A 277 1.69 14.49 14.95
CA LYS A 277 1.84 13.37 15.90
C LYS A 277 3.03 12.46 15.61
N LYS A 278 3.61 12.52 14.40
CA LYS A 278 4.55 11.50 13.91
C LYS A 278 5.86 12.05 13.37
N LEU A 279 5.91 13.34 13.08
CA LEU A 279 7.11 14.02 12.65
C LEU A 279 7.67 14.87 13.79
N MET A 280 8.99 15.01 13.83
CA MET A 280 9.63 15.92 14.78
C MET A 280 9.38 17.38 14.35
N GLU A 281 9.45 18.31 15.31
CA GLU A 281 9.23 19.74 15.03
C GLU A 281 10.28 20.28 14.04
N SER A 282 11.52 19.81 14.12
CA SER A 282 12.60 20.10 13.16
C SER A 282 12.23 19.68 11.73
N GLU A 283 11.63 18.49 11.56
CA GLU A 283 11.22 17.97 10.26
C GLU A 283 10.07 18.79 9.66
N ILE A 284 9.08 19.14 10.49
CA ILE A 284 7.94 19.96 10.07
C ILE A 284 8.43 21.32 9.55
N ASN A 285 9.39 21.93 10.26
CA ASN A 285 10.01 23.20 9.92
C ASN A 285 10.87 23.13 8.65
N GLN A 286 11.45 21.96 8.35
CA GLN A 286 12.17 21.69 7.10
C GLN A 286 11.23 21.40 5.90
N GLY A 287 9.91 21.42 6.12
CA GLY A 287 8.91 21.22 5.07
C GLY A 287 8.49 19.77 4.86
N TYR A 288 8.81 18.85 5.78
CA TYR A 288 8.37 17.47 5.67
C TYR A 288 6.87 17.30 5.96
N ARG A 289 6.21 16.45 5.16
CA ARG A 289 4.81 16.05 5.29
C ARG A 289 4.67 14.55 5.04
N LEU A 290 3.62 13.95 5.58
CA LEU A 290 3.23 12.57 5.31
C LEU A 290 2.40 12.52 4.03
N ALA A 291 3.00 12.00 2.93
CA ALA A 291 2.31 11.86 1.65
C ALA A 291 0.99 11.09 1.74
N CYS A 292 0.90 10.15 2.68
CA CYS A 292 -0.28 9.34 2.92
C CYS A 292 -1.49 10.11 3.44
N MET A 293 -1.28 11.25 4.10
CA MET A 293 -2.36 12.09 4.62
C MET A 293 -2.55 13.38 3.83
N ALA A 294 -1.61 13.70 2.95
CA ALA A 294 -1.59 14.93 2.18
C ALA A 294 -2.53 14.90 0.98
N GLN A 295 -3.26 16.00 0.76
CA GLN A 295 -4.14 16.21 -0.39
C GLN A 295 -3.61 17.33 -1.29
N VAL A 296 -3.52 17.06 -2.58
CA VAL A 296 -2.98 18.00 -3.58
C VAL A 296 -4.05 19.01 -3.98
N GLN A 297 -3.93 20.27 -3.54
CA GLN A 297 -4.92 21.31 -3.83
C GLN A 297 -4.51 22.26 -4.97
N GLN A 298 -3.21 22.42 -5.18
CA GLN A 298 -2.61 23.38 -6.11
C GLN A 298 -1.27 22.86 -6.63
N PRO A 299 -0.69 23.46 -7.69
CA PRO A 299 0.62 23.04 -8.17
C PRO A 299 1.68 23.13 -7.08
N LEU A 300 2.51 22.09 -6.96
CA LEU A 300 3.55 22.00 -5.94
C LEU A 300 4.73 21.17 -6.42
N THR A 301 5.89 21.39 -5.81
CA THR A 301 7.10 20.59 -5.99
C THR A 301 7.41 19.86 -4.70
N VAL A 302 7.52 18.53 -4.76
CA VAL A 302 7.92 17.68 -3.64
C VAL A 302 9.17 16.90 -3.96
N GLU A 303 10.02 16.74 -2.97
CA GLU A 303 11.14 15.81 -3.00
C GLU A 303 10.75 14.52 -2.28
N VAL A 304 10.99 13.40 -2.94
CA VAL A 304 10.78 12.05 -2.40
C VAL A 304 12.14 11.41 -2.25
N LEU A 305 12.55 11.21 -1.00
CA LEU A 305 13.72 10.39 -0.68
C LEU A 305 13.35 8.93 -0.91
N ARG A 306 14.15 8.21 -1.69
CA ARG A 306 13.92 6.77 -1.93
C ARG A 306 14.02 6.01 -0.60
N ALA A 307 13.19 4.98 -0.47
CA ALA A 307 13.32 3.97 0.59
C ALA A 307 14.59 3.12 0.44
N ASP A 308 15.22 3.15 -0.72
CA ASP A 308 16.23 2.20 -1.16
C ASP A 308 17.66 2.66 -0.84
N ALA A 309 17.84 3.66 0.04
CA ALA A 309 19.16 4.05 0.54
C ALA A 309 19.79 2.87 1.29
N HIS A 310 20.56 2.06 0.55
CA HIS A 310 21.47 1.01 1.00
C HIS A 310 20.97 0.15 2.16
N PHE A 311 19.87 -0.58 1.95
CA PHE A 311 19.65 -1.81 2.72
C PHE A 311 20.74 -2.80 2.28
N GLU A 312 21.83 -2.91 3.05
CA GLU A 312 22.73 -4.06 2.93
C GLU A 312 22.01 -5.25 3.53
N VAL A 313 21.27 -5.97 2.67
CA VAL A 313 20.78 -7.29 3.03
C VAL A 313 21.98 -8.22 2.94
N LEU A 314 22.51 -8.62 4.09
CA LEU A 314 23.54 -9.62 4.19
C LEU A 314 22.99 -10.97 3.70
N THR A 315 23.25 -11.30 2.44
CA THR A 315 22.93 -12.58 1.82
C THR A 315 24.08 -13.57 1.99
N HIS A 316 24.64 -13.67 3.21
CA HIS A 316 25.70 -14.63 3.49
C HIS A 316 25.13 -16.04 3.62
N TYR A 317 25.49 -16.88 2.65
CA TYR A 317 25.45 -18.33 2.73
C TYR A 317 26.85 -18.80 3.15
N GLU A 318 26.98 -19.51 4.28
CA GLU A 318 28.25 -20.14 4.67
C GLU A 318 28.35 -21.55 4.07
N GLU A 319 29.44 -21.81 3.35
CA GLU A 319 29.80 -23.12 2.78
C GLU A 319 30.30 -24.12 3.86
N GLU A 320 29.66 -24.19 5.03
CA GLU A 320 30.03 -25.15 6.08
C GLU A 320 29.21 -26.44 6.02
N ASN A 321 29.39 -27.21 4.95
CA ASN A 321 29.25 -28.67 4.96
C ASN A 321 30.01 -29.29 3.77
N LYS A 322 31.31 -29.45 3.96
CA LYS A 322 32.14 -30.30 3.09
C LYS A 322 31.74 -31.76 3.30
N VAL A 323 31.04 -32.36 2.33
CA VAL A 323 31.36 -33.73 1.93
C VAL A 323 32.54 -33.60 0.95
N ALA A 324 33.67 -34.18 1.32
CA ALA A 324 34.85 -34.24 0.47
C ALA A 324 34.52 -34.99 -0.82
N LEU A 325 34.20 -34.26 -1.89
CA LEU A 325 34.21 -34.77 -3.24
C LEU A 325 35.60 -34.49 -3.82
N GLU A 326 36.30 -35.58 -4.13
CA GLU A 326 37.64 -35.60 -4.68
C GLU A 326 37.73 -34.66 -5.89
N GLN A 327 38.71 -33.76 -5.85
CA GLN A 327 39.06 -32.91 -6.99
C GLN A 327 39.62 -33.81 -8.11
N SER A 328 38.75 -34.24 -9.02
CA SER A 328 39.20 -34.61 -10.36
C SER A 328 39.35 -33.31 -11.16
N GLU A 329 40.58 -32.99 -11.56
CA GLU A 329 40.84 -31.98 -12.58
C GLU A 329 40.13 -32.38 -13.88
N VAL A 330 38.95 -31.81 -14.13
CA VAL A 330 38.23 -31.98 -15.40
C VAL A 330 38.33 -30.70 -16.20
N ASP A 331 39.01 -30.84 -17.33
CA ASP A 331 39.09 -30.04 -18.55
C ASP A 331 38.28 -28.71 -18.60
N ASN A 332 38.99 -27.59 -18.77
CA ASN A 332 38.51 -26.20 -18.89
C ASN A 332 37.75 -25.91 -20.20
N ARG A 333 37.02 -26.90 -20.75
CA ARG A 333 36.28 -26.80 -22.03
C ARG A 333 34.82 -27.25 -21.94
N ILE A 334 34.33 -27.61 -20.77
CA ILE A 334 32.92 -27.99 -20.58
C ILE A 334 32.11 -26.72 -20.30
N GLU A 335 31.22 -26.36 -21.23
CA GLU A 335 30.20 -25.35 -20.97
C GLU A 335 29.36 -25.82 -19.76
N LYS A 336 29.18 -24.93 -18.79
CA LYS A 336 28.49 -25.21 -17.52
C LYS A 336 27.01 -24.88 -17.61
N ASP A 337 26.18 -25.70 -16.97
CA ASP A 337 24.76 -25.45 -16.78
C ASP A 337 24.51 -24.81 -15.42
N TYR A 338 23.48 -23.97 -15.35
CA TYR A 338 23.17 -23.16 -14.18
C TYR A 338 21.70 -23.27 -13.80
N ILE A 339 21.45 -23.11 -12.51
CA ILE A 339 20.12 -22.90 -11.96
C ILE A 339 20.07 -21.52 -11.30
N ILE A 340 18.87 -20.97 -11.18
CA ILE A 340 18.62 -19.75 -10.42
C ILE A 340 17.84 -20.13 -9.17
N ALA A 341 18.39 -19.81 -8.00
CA ALA A 341 17.71 -19.97 -6.72
C ALA A 341 17.19 -18.60 -6.27
N ILE A 342 15.95 -18.55 -5.80
CA ILE A 342 15.26 -17.31 -5.42
C ILE A 342 14.59 -17.51 -4.07
N ASP A 343 14.77 -16.52 -3.20
CA ASP A 343 14.00 -16.35 -1.97
C ASP A 343 13.14 -15.09 -2.07
N ILE A 344 11.82 -15.25 -1.99
CA ILE A 344 10.85 -14.14 -1.97
C ILE A 344 10.40 -13.90 -0.54
N GLY A 345 11.15 -13.05 0.16
CA GLY A 345 10.74 -12.51 1.44
C GLY A 345 9.71 -11.38 1.28
N THR A 346 9.02 -11.08 2.38
CA THR A 346 8.08 -9.95 2.44
C THR A 346 8.84 -8.64 2.22
N THR A 347 9.96 -8.42 2.89
CA THR A 347 10.75 -7.17 2.76
C THR A 347 11.81 -7.25 1.67
N THR A 348 12.40 -8.42 1.47
CA THR A 348 13.62 -8.61 0.68
C THR A 348 13.47 -9.75 -0.30
N LEU A 349 14.10 -9.61 -1.46
CA LEU A 349 14.28 -10.68 -2.44
C LEU A 349 15.76 -11.01 -2.54
N ALA A 350 16.11 -12.30 -2.55
CA ALA A 350 17.45 -12.76 -2.86
C ALA A 350 17.42 -13.62 -4.13
N VAL A 351 18.32 -13.35 -5.06
CA VAL A 351 18.45 -14.10 -6.31
C VAL A 351 19.90 -14.54 -6.46
N GLY A 352 20.13 -15.84 -6.45
CA GLY A 352 21.43 -16.47 -6.64
C GLY A 352 21.48 -17.24 -7.95
N ILE A 353 22.62 -17.19 -8.64
CA ILE A 353 22.92 -18.06 -9.78
C ILE A 353 23.94 -19.10 -9.38
N VAL A 354 23.64 -20.36 -9.67
CA VAL A 354 24.37 -21.52 -9.14
C VAL A 354 24.74 -22.47 -10.26
N GLU A 355 25.97 -22.96 -10.24
CA GLU A 355 26.42 -24.02 -11.14
C GLU A 355 25.72 -25.34 -10.77
N GLU A 356 24.96 -25.94 -11.71
CA GLU A 356 24.09 -27.09 -11.43
C GLU A 356 24.89 -28.32 -10.95
N ALA A 357 26.06 -28.57 -11.57
CA ALA A 357 26.86 -29.77 -11.30
C ALA A 357 27.55 -29.75 -9.92
N THR A 358 27.89 -28.58 -9.41
CA THR A 358 28.67 -28.43 -8.17
C THR A 358 27.84 -27.88 -7.02
N GLY A 359 26.67 -27.29 -7.30
CA GLY A 359 25.89 -26.52 -6.33
C GLY A 359 26.58 -25.23 -5.90
N LYS A 360 27.66 -24.81 -6.56
CA LYS A 360 28.42 -23.62 -6.20
C LYS A 360 27.71 -22.35 -6.67
N MET A 361 27.41 -21.47 -5.73
CA MET A 361 26.89 -20.14 -6.03
C MET A 361 27.96 -19.30 -6.72
N THR A 362 27.64 -18.77 -7.90
CA THR A 362 28.55 -17.96 -8.72
C THR A 362 28.38 -16.47 -8.46
N ASP A 363 27.12 -16.02 -8.31
CA ASP A 363 26.79 -14.62 -7.98
C ASP A 363 25.46 -14.58 -7.22
N ILE A 364 25.24 -13.51 -6.49
CA ILE A 364 24.03 -13.23 -5.74
C ILE A 364 23.72 -11.74 -5.76
N THR A 365 22.44 -11.42 -5.83
CA THR A 365 21.94 -10.06 -5.66
C THR A 365 20.74 -10.06 -4.73
N SER A 366 20.60 -8.98 -3.97
CA SER A 366 19.42 -8.70 -3.16
C SER A 366 18.71 -7.46 -3.67
N ALA A 367 17.39 -7.40 -3.47
CA ALA A 367 16.59 -6.23 -3.76
C ALA A 367 15.48 -6.07 -2.71
N VAL A 368 15.01 -4.84 -2.51
CA VAL A 368 13.81 -4.58 -1.71
C VAL A 368 12.59 -5.05 -2.50
N ASN A 369 11.68 -5.78 -1.84
CA ASN A 369 10.43 -6.20 -2.44
C ASN A 369 9.49 -4.98 -2.60
N ARG A 370 9.26 -4.54 -3.84
CA ARG A 370 8.48 -3.31 -4.12
C ARG A 370 7.00 -3.44 -3.78
N GLN A 371 6.49 -4.64 -3.52
CA GLN A 371 5.15 -4.82 -2.96
C GLN A 371 4.97 -4.11 -1.62
N ARG A 372 6.07 -3.78 -0.91
CA ARG A 372 6.09 -2.93 0.28
C ARG A 372 5.38 -1.60 0.08
N ALA A 373 5.34 -1.09 -1.14
CA ALA A 373 4.60 0.10 -1.50
C ALA A 373 3.11 0.01 -1.16
N TYR A 374 2.53 -1.20 -1.12
CA TYR A 374 1.10 -1.45 -0.87
C TYR A 374 0.82 -2.11 0.49
N GLY A 375 1.84 -2.66 1.14
CA GLY A 375 1.75 -3.19 2.51
C GLY A 375 3.10 -3.63 3.05
N ALA A 376 3.39 -3.29 4.31
CA ALA A 376 4.65 -3.67 4.94
C ALA A 376 4.75 -5.14 5.32
N ASP A 377 3.62 -5.78 5.56
CA ASP A 377 3.53 -7.16 6.01
C ASP A 377 2.59 -7.96 5.08
N VAL A 378 2.51 -9.27 5.32
CA VAL A 378 1.64 -10.17 4.57
C VAL A 378 0.16 -9.80 4.68
N ILE A 379 -0.31 -9.38 5.85
CA ILE A 379 -1.74 -9.07 6.09
C ILE A 379 -2.17 -7.82 5.32
N SER A 380 -1.38 -6.76 5.37
CA SER A 380 -1.63 -5.52 4.63
C SER A 380 -1.57 -5.72 3.12
N ARG A 381 -0.72 -6.65 2.63
CA ARG A 381 -0.70 -7.03 1.21
C ARG A 381 -1.91 -7.87 0.80
N ILE A 382 -2.35 -8.80 1.66
CA ILE A 382 -3.60 -9.53 1.46
C ILE A 382 -4.76 -8.55 1.34
N GLN A 383 -4.84 -7.58 2.26
CA GLN A 383 -5.85 -6.53 2.23
C GLN A 383 -5.79 -5.73 0.92
N ALA A 384 -4.61 -5.25 0.52
CA ALA A 384 -4.45 -4.49 -0.72
C ALA A 384 -4.84 -5.32 -1.95
N SER A 385 -4.49 -6.60 -1.98
CA SER A 385 -4.88 -7.53 -3.04
C SER A 385 -6.40 -7.62 -3.17
N ASN A 386 -7.09 -7.83 -2.03
CA ASN A 386 -8.55 -7.92 -1.93
C ASN A 386 -9.25 -6.60 -2.27
N GLU A 387 -8.58 -5.45 -2.07
CA GLU A 387 -9.03 -4.11 -2.49
C GLU A 387 -8.74 -3.79 -3.97
N GLY A 388 -8.46 -4.83 -4.78
CA GLY A 388 -8.29 -4.71 -6.23
C GLY A 388 -6.87 -4.41 -6.70
N LYS A 389 -5.86 -4.50 -5.82
CA LYS A 389 -4.44 -4.31 -6.20
C LYS A 389 -3.70 -5.62 -6.52
N GLY A 390 -4.40 -6.76 -6.54
CA GLY A 390 -3.77 -8.08 -6.77
C GLY A 390 -2.91 -8.15 -8.03
N LYS A 391 -3.42 -7.67 -9.18
CA LYS A 391 -2.64 -7.62 -10.44
C LYS A 391 -1.41 -6.72 -10.36
N VAL A 392 -1.52 -5.58 -9.67
CA VAL A 392 -0.38 -4.65 -9.50
C VAL A 392 0.70 -5.29 -8.63
N LEU A 393 0.31 -5.94 -7.53
CA LEU A 393 1.23 -6.68 -6.67
C LEU A 393 1.93 -7.82 -7.42
N GLN A 394 1.20 -8.55 -8.27
CA GLN A 394 1.74 -9.61 -9.12
C GLN A 394 2.76 -9.05 -10.13
N GLU A 395 2.43 -7.96 -10.83
CA GLU A 395 3.33 -7.34 -11.79
C GLU A 395 4.61 -6.81 -11.13
N LEU A 396 4.51 -6.22 -9.93
CA LEU A 396 5.67 -5.74 -9.18
C LEU A 396 6.63 -6.88 -8.86
N ILE A 397 6.15 -7.99 -8.27
CA ILE A 397 7.04 -9.09 -7.93
C ILE A 397 7.67 -9.73 -9.18
N ARG A 398 6.91 -9.89 -10.28
CA ARG A 398 7.46 -10.40 -11.56
C ARG A 398 8.53 -9.50 -12.17
N GLN A 399 8.42 -8.18 -11.98
CA GLN A 399 9.43 -7.21 -12.40
C GLN A 399 10.66 -7.27 -11.49
N ASP A 400 10.49 -7.39 -10.17
CA ASP A 400 11.60 -7.48 -9.23
C ASP A 400 12.44 -8.74 -9.45
N LEU A 401 11.77 -9.89 -9.59
CA LEU A 401 12.42 -11.16 -9.87
C LEU A 401 13.26 -11.08 -11.15
N TRP A 402 12.74 -10.43 -12.19
CA TRP A 402 13.49 -10.24 -13.43
C TRP A 402 14.75 -9.43 -13.26
N GLN A 403 14.63 -8.29 -12.57
CA GLN A 403 15.76 -7.39 -12.39
C GLN A 403 16.88 -8.12 -11.64
N GLY A 404 16.53 -8.89 -10.59
CA GLY A 404 17.49 -9.74 -9.89
C GLY A 404 18.13 -10.80 -10.80
N ILE A 405 17.31 -11.54 -11.57
CA ILE A 405 17.76 -12.56 -12.53
C ILE A 405 18.71 -11.96 -13.58
N GLU A 406 18.32 -10.82 -14.17
CA GLU A 406 19.09 -10.17 -15.21
C GLU A 406 20.44 -9.68 -14.69
N VAL A 407 20.47 -9.16 -13.46
CA VAL A 407 21.71 -8.72 -12.79
C VAL A 407 22.69 -9.89 -12.63
N VAL A 408 22.25 -11.04 -12.08
CA VAL A 408 23.16 -12.17 -11.85
C VAL A 408 23.62 -12.82 -13.16
N ILE A 409 22.76 -12.87 -14.19
CA ILE A 409 23.13 -13.34 -15.53
C ILE A 409 24.20 -12.42 -16.14
N LYS A 410 23.99 -11.10 -16.08
CA LYS A 410 24.93 -10.11 -16.64
C LYS A 410 26.26 -10.12 -15.92
N LYS A 411 26.28 -10.11 -14.59
CA LYS A 411 27.52 -10.15 -13.80
C LYS A 411 28.31 -11.44 -14.03
N GLY A 412 27.60 -12.58 -14.10
CA GLY A 412 28.22 -13.88 -14.37
C GLY A 412 28.65 -14.08 -15.82
N ASN A 413 28.27 -13.19 -16.75
CA ASN A 413 28.45 -13.36 -18.19
C ASN A 413 27.94 -14.73 -18.71
N ILE A 414 26.79 -15.16 -18.18
CA ILE A 414 26.18 -16.47 -18.45
C ILE A 414 25.20 -16.34 -19.61
N SER A 415 25.26 -17.27 -20.58
CA SER A 415 24.29 -17.32 -21.67
C SER A 415 22.95 -17.86 -21.17
N LYS A 416 21.86 -17.25 -21.63
CA LYS A 416 20.49 -17.54 -21.17
C LYS A 416 20.08 -19.01 -21.42
N GLU A 417 20.61 -19.60 -22.49
CA GLU A 417 20.39 -20.99 -22.90
C GLU A 417 21.01 -22.03 -21.94
N ARG A 418 21.93 -21.57 -21.08
CA ARG A 418 22.58 -22.40 -20.04
C ARG A 418 21.80 -22.41 -18.72
N ILE A 419 20.76 -21.58 -18.59
CA ILE A 419 19.87 -21.59 -17.42
C ILE A 419 18.85 -22.73 -17.57
N LYS A 420 18.95 -23.76 -16.74
CA LYS A 420 18.10 -24.96 -16.84
C LYS A 420 16.80 -24.85 -16.10
N ARG A 421 16.81 -24.18 -14.94
CA ARG A 421 15.60 -23.97 -14.13
C ARG A 421 15.76 -22.81 -13.17
N VAL A 422 14.62 -22.34 -12.67
CA VAL A 422 14.50 -21.38 -11.56
C VAL A 422 13.77 -22.09 -10.42
N VAL A 423 14.30 -22.00 -9.21
CA VAL A 423 13.67 -22.56 -7.99
C VAL A 423 13.39 -21.42 -7.02
N ILE A 424 12.16 -21.35 -6.54
CA ILE A 424 11.65 -20.24 -5.73
C ILE A 424 11.16 -20.77 -4.38
N GLY A 425 11.78 -20.32 -3.28
CA GLY A 425 11.26 -20.42 -1.91
C GLY A 425 10.57 -19.12 -1.51
N CYS A 426 9.40 -19.20 -0.87
CA CYS A 426 8.66 -18.03 -0.39
C CYS A 426 7.56 -18.40 0.59
N ASN A 427 7.13 -17.45 1.42
CA ASN A 427 5.91 -17.65 2.21
C ASN A 427 4.68 -17.77 1.30
N THR A 428 3.64 -18.42 1.81
CA THR A 428 2.42 -18.76 1.04
C THR A 428 1.76 -17.54 0.41
N THR A 429 1.72 -16.40 1.12
CA THR A 429 1.14 -15.16 0.59
C THR A 429 1.93 -14.62 -0.60
N MET A 430 3.26 -14.61 -0.52
CA MET A 430 4.11 -14.17 -1.63
C MET A 430 3.93 -15.06 -2.87
N GLY A 431 3.83 -16.38 -2.67
CA GLY A 431 3.53 -17.34 -3.73
C GLY A 431 2.17 -17.07 -4.40
N HIS A 432 1.13 -16.79 -3.61
CA HIS A 432 -0.20 -16.45 -4.14
C HIS A 432 -0.17 -15.17 -4.96
N LEU A 433 0.53 -14.14 -4.50
CA LEU A 433 0.68 -12.88 -5.23
C LEU A 433 1.46 -13.08 -6.55
N LEU A 434 2.51 -13.90 -6.57
CA LEU A 434 3.25 -14.23 -7.79
C LEU A 434 2.36 -14.96 -8.81
N MET A 435 1.59 -15.94 -8.34
CA MET A 435 0.68 -16.72 -9.19
C MET A 435 -0.59 -15.98 -9.59
N GLY A 436 -0.92 -14.86 -8.92
CA GLY A 436 -2.16 -14.12 -9.14
C GLY A 436 -3.38 -14.85 -8.59
N TYR A 437 -3.20 -15.69 -7.57
CA TYR A 437 -4.29 -16.38 -6.88
C TYR A 437 -5.06 -15.42 -5.96
N SER A 438 -6.33 -15.77 -5.67
CA SER A 438 -7.13 -15.03 -4.70
C SER A 438 -6.47 -15.07 -3.33
N CYS A 439 -6.43 -13.90 -2.66
CA CYS A 439 -5.94 -13.75 -1.29
C CYS A 439 -7.08 -13.61 -0.28
N GLU A 440 -8.35 -13.68 -0.71
CA GLU A 440 -9.54 -13.39 0.12
C GLU A 440 -9.58 -14.22 1.40
N THR A 441 -9.24 -15.50 1.29
CA THR A 441 -9.30 -16.48 2.38
C THR A 441 -8.04 -16.56 3.21
N LEU A 442 -6.93 -15.91 2.81
CA LEU A 442 -5.66 -15.96 3.56
C LEU A 442 -5.70 -15.11 4.84
N GLY A 443 -6.50 -14.04 4.85
CA GLY A 443 -6.61 -13.12 5.99
C GLY A 443 -7.81 -13.37 6.90
N VAL A 444 -8.63 -14.39 6.61
CA VAL A 444 -9.89 -14.65 7.31
C VAL A 444 -9.95 -16.10 7.74
N PHE A 445 -10.26 -16.35 9.01
CA PHE A 445 -10.44 -17.70 9.55
C PHE A 445 -11.43 -18.52 8.69
N PRO A 446 -11.09 -19.75 8.26
CA PRO A 446 -10.02 -20.62 8.76
C PRO A 446 -8.68 -20.53 8.01
N PHE A 447 -8.35 -19.37 7.41
CA PHE A 447 -7.07 -19.08 6.76
C PHE A 447 -6.69 -20.10 5.69
N THR A 448 -7.55 -20.27 4.68
CA THR A 448 -7.39 -21.33 3.68
C THR A 448 -6.66 -20.81 2.44
N PRO A 449 -5.52 -21.41 2.04
CA PRO A 449 -4.85 -21.06 0.80
C PRO A 449 -5.50 -21.73 -0.41
N VAL A 450 -5.31 -21.14 -1.60
CA VAL A 450 -5.77 -21.70 -2.88
C VAL A 450 -4.92 -22.90 -3.27
N ASN A 451 -3.59 -22.79 -3.13
CA ASN A 451 -2.65 -23.87 -3.41
C ASN A 451 -1.40 -23.72 -2.53
N ILE A 452 -0.97 -24.83 -1.94
CA ILE A 452 0.27 -24.97 -1.16
C ILE A 452 1.16 -26.10 -1.67
N GLY A 453 0.76 -26.82 -2.72
CA GLY A 453 1.58 -27.85 -3.35
C GLY A 453 2.66 -27.25 -4.25
N THR A 454 3.61 -28.09 -4.68
CA THR A 454 4.67 -27.70 -5.60
C THR A 454 4.06 -27.25 -6.93
N ILE A 455 4.44 -26.06 -7.40
CA ILE A 455 3.98 -25.54 -8.70
C ILE A 455 5.14 -25.63 -9.68
N ARG A 456 4.86 -26.17 -10.86
CA ARG A 456 5.79 -26.22 -12.00
C ARG A 456 5.16 -25.56 -13.19
N GLY A 457 5.94 -24.75 -13.88
CA GLY A 457 5.52 -24.09 -15.11
C GLY A 457 6.69 -23.53 -15.87
N SER A 458 6.45 -23.08 -17.09
CA SER A 458 7.41 -22.32 -17.86
C SER A 458 7.66 -20.94 -17.25
N PHE A 459 8.81 -20.35 -17.58
CA PHE A 459 9.12 -18.96 -17.25
C PHE A 459 8.02 -17.97 -17.69
N LYS A 460 7.39 -18.24 -18.84
CA LYS A 460 6.28 -17.44 -19.36
C LYS A 460 5.03 -17.54 -18.48
N GLU A 461 4.66 -18.73 -18.04
CA GLU A 461 3.47 -18.94 -17.21
C GLU A 461 3.61 -18.28 -15.84
N ILE A 462 4.76 -18.43 -15.18
CA ILE A 462 4.96 -17.96 -13.81
C ILE A 462 5.41 -16.49 -13.76
N LEU A 463 6.38 -16.08 -14.60
CA LEU A 463 6.92 -14.70 -14.59
C LEU A 463 6.29 -13.79 -15.66
N GLY A 464 5.45 -14.31 -16.56
CA GLY A 464 4.78 -13.50 -17.58
C GLY A 464 5.70 -13.00 -18.69
N ARG A 465 6.87 -13.62 -18.91
CA ARG A 465 7.85 -13.22 -19.93
C ARG A 465 8.50 -14.40 -20.65
N GLU A 466 9.04 -14.14 -21.83
CA GLU A 466 9.68 -15.14 -22.70
C GLU A 466 11.22 -15.03 -22.72
N ASP A 467 11.80 -14.27 -21.78
CA ASP A 467 13.24 -13.99 -21.78
C ASP A 467 14.13 -15.21 -21.53
N LEU A 468 13.60 -16.27 -20.91
CA LEU A 468 14.28 -17.54 -20.61
C LEU A 468 13.37 -18.71 -20.99
N GLU A 469 13.96 -19.73 -21.60
CA GLU A 469 13.29 -21.01 -21.89
C GLU A 469 13.70 -22.06 -20.84
N CYS A 470 13.13 -21.95 -19.64
CA CYS A 470 13.41 -22.87 -18.54
C CYS A 470 12.17 -23.15 -17.69
N GLU A 471 12.24 -24.24 -16.92
CA GLU A 471 11.24 -24.56 -15.91
C GLU A 471 11.39 -23.63 -14.69
N VAL A 472 10.28 -23.20 -14.13
CA VAL A 472 10.21 -22.50 -12.86
C VAL A 472 9.47 -23.39 -11.86
N ILE A 473 10.10 -23.65 -10.73
CA ILE A 473 9.54 -24.41 -9.61
C ILE A 473 9.29 -23.46 -8.45
N LEU A 474 8.05 -23.42 -7.97
CA LEU A 474 7.69 -22.81 -6.68
C LEU A 474 7.57 -23.93 -5.65
N LEU A 475 8.37 -23.84 -4.58
CA LEU A 475 8.39 -24.84 -3.52
C LEU A 475 7.07 -24.83 -2.71
N PRO A 476 6.60 -26.00 -2.24
CA PRO A 476 5.33 -26.12 -1.54
C PRO A 476 5.40 -25.50 -0.13
N GLY A 477 4.27 -25.02 0.35
CA GLY A 477 4.08 -24.61 1.75
C GLY A 477 3.37 -25.70 2.58
N ILE A 478 3.25 -25.44 3.88
CA ILE A 478 2.54 -26.32 4.84
C ILE A 478 1.16 -25.74 5.18
N SER A 479 1.08 -24.41 5.35
CA SER A 479 -0.15 -23.70 5.71
C SER A 479 -0.20 -22.30 5.08
N THR A 480 -1.16 -21.47 5.49
CA THR A 480 -1.22 -20.06 5.08
C THR A 480 -0.06 -19.22 5.63
N TYR A 481 0.46 -19.56 6.82
CA TYR A 481 1.52 -18.80 7.48
C TYR A 481 2.87 -19.52 7.49
N VAL A 482 2.92 -20.79 7.09
CA VAL A 482 4.16 -21.55 6.91
C VAL A 482 4.29 -21.94 5.44
N GLY A 483 5.14 -21.24 4.71
CA GLY A 483 5.29 -21.40 3.26
C GLY A 483 6.47 -22.24 2.81
N GLY A 484 6.80 -22.11 1.52
CA GLY A 484 7.87 -22.86 0.87
C GLY A 484 9.27 -22.35 1.18
N ASP A 485 9.39 -21.15 1.72
CA ASP A 485 10.62 -20.66 2.37
C ASP A 485 11.00 -21.53 3.58
N ILE A 486 10.03 -21.90 4.41
CA ILE A 486 10.27 -22.77 5.57
C ILE A 486 10.53 -24.21 5.13
N VAL A 487 9.78 -24.73 4.17
CA VAL A 487 10.05 -26.06 3.60
C VAL A 487 11.44 -26.13 2.97
N ALA A 488 11.85 -25.07 2.25
CA ALA A 488 13.21 -24.94 1.74
C ALA A 488 14.24 -24.93 2.89
N GLY A 489 13.98 -24.18 3.96
CA GLY A 489 14.87 -24.15 5.12
C GLY A 489 15.03 -25.51 5.82
N LEU A 490 13.93 -26.25 5.95
CA LEU A 490 13.93 -27.61 6.49
C LEU A 490 14.75 -28.58 5.62
N LEU A 491 14.61 -28.46 4.29
CA LEU A 491 15.39 -29.22 3.32
C LEU A 491 16.89 -28.88 3.41
N ALA A 492 17.24 -27.60 3.51
CA ALA A 492 18.62 -27.14 3.67
C ALA A 492 19.27 -27.67 4.97
N CYS A 493 18.46 -27.92 6.00
CA CYS A 493 18.90 -28.45 7.29
C CYS A 493 18.75 -29.98 7.41
N HIS A 494 18.38 -30.67 6.33
CA HIS A 494 18.23 -32.13 6.24
C HIS A 494 17.22 -32.76 7.22
N PHE A 495 16.09 -32.09 7.47
CA PHE A 495 15.07 -32.61 8.38
C PHE A 495 14.43 -33.93 7.89
N GLU A 496 14.40 -34.14 6.57
CA GLU A 496 13.84 -35.34 5.94
C GLU A 496 14.63 -36.62 6.21
N THR A 497 15.91 -36.52 6.57
CA THR A 497 16.78 -37.68 6.84
C THR A 497 17.18 -37.81 8.32
N ARG A 498 16.98 -36.75 9.10
CA ARG A 498 17.43 -36.64 10.49
C ARG A 498 16.70 -37.58 11.46
N GLN A 499 17.44 -38.23 12.37
CA GLN A 499 16.85 -39.06 13.44
C GLN A 499 16.53 -38.25 14.70
N GLU A 500 17.44 -37.36 15.07
CA GLU A 500 17.37 -36.55 16.29
C GLU A 500 16.35 -35.42 16.15
N VAL A 501 15.74 -35.01 17.26
CA VAL A 501 14.83 -33.86 17.24
C VAL A 501 15.66 -32.58 17.08
N ALA A 502 15.31 -31.77 16.09
CA ALA A 502 15.88 -30.45 15.89
C ALA A 502 14.78 -29.38 15.91
N LEU A 503 15.15 -28.19 16.38
CA LEU A 503 14.34 -26.98 16.28
C LEU A 503 14.92 -26.13 15.14
N PHE A 504 14.08 -25.64 14.26
CA PHE A 504 14.40 -24.66 13.24
C PHE A 504 13.61 -23.39 13.56
N VAL A 505 14.29 -22.24 13.57
CA VAL A 505 13.69 -20.93 13.83
C VAL A 505 14.19 -19.97 12.76
N ASP A 506 13.27 -19.45 11.94
CA ASP A 506 13.53 -18.36 11.02
C ASP A 506 13.08 -17.05 11.66
N LEU A 507 14.04 -16.16 11.88
CA LEU A 507 13.78 -14.82 12.41
C LEU A 507 13.77 -13.82 11.25
N GLY A 508 12.56 -13.53 10.77
CA GLY A 508 12.29 -12.46 9.82
C GLY A 508 11.21 -11.51 10.36
N THR A 509 10.38 -10.99 9.44
CA THR A 509 9.24 -10.13 9.80
C THR A 509 8.21 -10.87 10.66
N ASN A 510 8.10 -12.18 10.46
CA ASN A 510 7.44 -13.08 11.39
C ASN A 510 8.48 -14.00 12.04
N GLY A 511 8.07 -14.68 13.10
CA GLY A 511 8.81 -15.81 13.66
C GLY A 511 8.21 -17.11 13.18
N GLU A 512 8.76 -17.69 12.12
CA GLU A 512 8.43 -19.03 11.68
C GLU A 512 9.35 -20.05 12.36
N MET A 513 8.80 -21.18 12.76
CA MET A 513 9.56 -22.20 13.48
C MET A 513 9.01 -23.59 13.22
N ALA A 514 9.88 -24.59 13.32
CA ALA A 514 9.56 -25.98 13.12
C ALA A 514 10.35 -26.86 14.09
N LEU A 515 9.71 -27.85 14.68
CA LEU A 515 10.31 -28.80 15.62
C LEU A 515 10.04 -30.22 15.15
N GLY A 516 11.09 -31.04 15.07
CA GLY A 516 10.90 -32.46 14.76
C GLY A 516 12.10 -33.12 14.12
N ASN A 517 11.82 -34.20 13.40
CA ASN A 517 12.78 -35.06 12.71
C ASN A 517 12.12 -35.67 11.46
N LYS A 518 12.75 -36.67 10.83
CA LYS A 518 12.22 -37.30 9.61
C LYS A 518 10.82 -37.92 9.75
N ASP A 519 10.41 -38.30 10.97
CA ASP A 519 9.20 -39.08 11.19
C ASP A 519 7.99 -38.17 11.48
N LYS A 520 8.24 -37.02 12.12
CA LYS A 520 7.23 -36.01 12.44
C LYS A 520 7.86 -34.63 12.57
N ILE A 521 7.23 -33.64 11.94
CA ILE A 521 7.57 -32.22 12.06
C ILE A 521 6.29 -31.46 12.47
N ILE A 522 6.41 -30.54 13.42
CA ILE A 522 5.36 -29.57 13.72
C ILE A 522 5.89 -28.17 13.49
N CYS A 523 5.07 -27.30 12.89
CA CYS A 523 5.45 -25.95 12.53
C CYS A 523 4.52 -24.93 13.17
N ALA A 524 5.01 -23.73 13.42
CA ALA A 524 4.20 -22.61 13.87
C ALA A 524 4.75 -21.30 13.28
N ALA A 525 3.87 -20.30 13.21
CA ALA A 525 4.22 -18.94 12.88
C ALA A 525 3.68 -18.01 13.97
N THR A 526 4.48 -17.03 14.37
CA THR A 526 4.10 -16.02 15.38
C THR A 526 4.39 -14.62 14.87
N ALA A 527 3.53 -13.68 15.22
CA ALA A 527 3.74 -12.26 14.92
C ALA A 527 4.66 -11.66 15.99
N ALA A 528 5.97 -11.70 15.76
CA ALA A 528 6.95 -11.04 16.64
C ALA A 528 6.91 -9.51 16.50
N GLY A 529 6.39 -8.99 15.40
CA GLY A 529 6.42 -7.56 15.10
C GLY A 529 7.81 -7.11 14.64
N PRO A 530 7.94 -5.86 14.17
CA PRO A 530 9.11 -5.42 13.44
C PRO A 530 10.27 -4.97 14.34
N ALA A 531 10.22 -5.20 15.66
CA ALA A 531 11.20 -4.69 16.62
C ALA A 531 12.63 -5.18 16.31
N PHE A 532 12.77 -6.45 15.93
CA PHE A 532 14.05 -7.04 15.50
C PHE A 532 14.55 -6.53 14.14
N GLU A 533 13.74 -5.77 13.41
CA GLU A 533 14.14 -5.07 12.18
C GLU A 533 14.35 -3.57 12.41
N GLY A 534 14.33 -3.11 13.67
CA GLY A 534 14.37 -1.68 14.04
C GLY A 534 13.03 -0.96 13.81
N GLY A 535 11.95 -1.67 13.52
CA GLY A 535 10.61 -1.09 13.45
C GLY A 535 10.01 -0.86 14.85
N ASN A 536 9.15 0.16 14.97
CA ASN A 536 8.57 0.64 16.24
C ASN A 536 9.56 1.11 17.33
N ILE A 537 10.86 1.04 17.07
CA ILE A 537 11.92 1.58 17.92
C ILE A 537 12.17 3.05 17.52
N LEU A 538 12.29 3.96 18.49
CA LEU A 538 12.41 5.41 18.26
C LEU A 538 13.57 5.75 17.31
N TRP A 539 14.78 5.30 17.69
CA TRP A 539 16.00 5.41 16.88
C TRP A 539 16.27 4.16 16.02
N GLY A 540 15.24 3.33 15.84
CA GLY A 540 15.34 2.10 15.07
C GLY A 540 15.53 2.34 13.57
N THR A 541 16.48 1.61 12.99
CA THR A 541 16.77 1.60 11.56
C THR A 541 17.02 0.18 11.07
N GLY A 542 17.02 -0.01 9.76
CA GLY A 542 17.48 -1.26 9.15
C GLY A 542 19.00 -1.42 9.26
N SER A 543 19.53 -2.51 8.73
CA SER A 543 20.98 -2.72 8.61
C SER A 543 21.56 -1.84 7.49
N ILE A 544 21.80 -0.57 7.81
CA ILE A 544 22.38 0.45 6.92
C ILE A 544 23.73 0.93 7.46
N GLU A 545 24.56 1.54 6.61
CA GLU A 545 25.80 2.18 7.06
C GLU A 545 25.52 3.19 8.19
N GLY A 546 26.33 3.15 9.25
CA GLY A 546 26.16 3.99 10.44
C GLY A 546 25.15 3.46 11.45
N ALA A 547 24.38 2.41 11.15
CA ALA A 547 23.55 1.78 12.16
C ALA A 547 24.43 1.07 13.21
N ILE A 548 24.14 1.31 14.49
CA ILE A 548 24.78 0.60 15.61
C ILE A 548 24.31 -0.85 15.56
N SER A 549 25.27 -1.78 15.45
CA SER A 549 25.01 -3.20 15.26
C SER A 549 25.60 -4.09 16.34
N ARG A 550 26.64 -3.62 17.03
CA ARG A 550 27.24 -4.26 18.21
C ARG A 550 27.28 -3.30 19.38
N VAL A 551 27.03 -3.81 20.58
CA VAL A 551 27.12 -3.05 21.83
C VAL A 551 27.74 -3.93 22.91
N HIS A 552 28.76 -3.43 23.61
CA HIS A 552 29.41 -4.16 24.70
C HIS A 552 29.74 -3.22 25.85
N PHE A 553 29.56 -3.69 27.08
CA PHE A 553 30.03 -2.98 28.24
C PHE A 553 31.51 -3.27 28.51
N LYS A 554 32.36 -2.24 28.51
CA LYS A 554 33.80 -2.38 28.77
C LYS A 554 34.34 -1.16 29.51
N GLU A 555 35.16 -1.41 30.53
CA GLU A 555 35.84 -0.35 31.31
C GLU A 555 34.86 0.67 31.95
N GLY A 556 33.66 0.21 32.33
CA GLY A 556 32.65 1.06 32.98
C GLY A 556 31.82 1.90 32.01
N THR A 557 31.97 1.72 30.69
CA THR A 557 31.21 2.46 29.68
C THR A 557 30.61 1.53 28.63
N MET A 558 29.46 1.91 28.07
CA MET A 558 28.89 1.26 26.89
C MET A 558 29.68 1.68 25.66
N GLN A 559 30.20 0.69 24.94
CA GLN A 559 30.86 0.87 23.66
C GLN A 559 30.00 0.26 22.56
N TYR A 560 30.14 0.80 21.35
CA TYR A 560 29.35 0.36 20.20
C TYR A 560 30.20 0.28 18.93
N GLU A 561 29.72 -0.52 17.98
CA GLU A 561 30.24 -0.55 16.61
C GLU A 561 29.11 -0.26 15.62
N THR A 562 29.44 0.45 14.54
CA THR A 562 28.51 0.77 13.46
C THR A 562 28.85 0.02 12.18
N ILE A 563 27.81 -0.31 11.40
CA ILE A 563 27.97 -0.90 10.07
C ILE A 563 28.76 0.09 9.18
N GLY A 564 29.78 -0.41 8.49
CA GLY A 564 30.65 0.40 7.63
C GLY A 564 31.56 1.39 8.38
N GLN A 565 31.64 1.33 9.71
CA GLN A 565 32.42 2.25 10.56
C GLN A 565 32.10 3.73 10.30
N LYS A 566 30.85 4.03 9.94
CA LYS A 566 30.36 5.39 9.72
C LYS A 566 29.85 6.02 11.03
N PRO A 567 29.71 7.35 11.08
CA PRO A 567 29.06 8.02 12.20
C PRO A 567 27.67 7.42 12.48
N PRO A 568 27.26 7.36 13.76
CA PRO A 568 26.07 6.63 14.15
C PRO A 568 24.80 7.34 13.65
N ALA A 569 23.91 6.57 13.04
CA ALA A 569 22.66 7.05 12.43
C ALA A 569 21.40 6.49 13.10
N GLY A 570 21.54 5.46 13.94
CA GLY A 570 20.44 4.79 14.64
C GLY A 570 20.87 3.43 15.18
N LEU A 571 19.91 2.67 15.69
CA LEU A 571 20.08 1.29 16.18
C LEU A 571 19.46 0.31 15.16
N CYS A 572 20.25 -0.62 14.62
CA CYS A 572 19.65 -1.75 13.91
C CYS A 572 19.14 -2.78 14.92
N GLY A 573 18.33 -3.75 14.45
CA GLY A 573 17.72 -4.73 15.33
C GLY A 573 18.71 -5.49 16.23
N THR A 574 19.87 -5.89 15.70
CA THR A 574 20.89 -6.56 16.53
C THR A 574 21.46 -5.58 17.56
N GLY A 575 21.73 -4.34 17.17
CA GLY A 575 22.17 -3.29 18.09
C GLY A 575 21.19 -3.04 19.24
N VAL A 576 19.87 -3.10 18.97
CA VAL A 576 18.85 -3.00 20.03
C VAL A 576 18.92 -4.19 20.98
N ILE A 577 18.97 -5.44 20.47
CA ILE A 577 19.11 -6.63 21.32
C ILE A 577 20.39 -6.56 22.15
N GLU A 578 21.50 -6.19 21.54
CA GLU A 578 22.78 -6.14 22.25
C GLU A 578 22.78 -5.08 23.33
N LEU A 579 22.23 -3.89 23.05
CA LEU A 579 22.09 -2.84 24.06
C LEU A 579 21.21 -3.27 25.21
N VAL A 580 20.03 -3.85 24.94
CA VAL A 580 19.13 -4.36 25.99
C VAL A 580 19.82 -5.44 26.82
N ALA A 581 20.51 -6.39 26.18
CA ALA A 581 21.23 -7.45 26.88
C ALA A 581 22.31 -6.90 27.82
N GLU A 582 23.07 -5.90 27.37
CA GLU A 582 24.09 -5.27 28.22
C GLU A 582 23.48 -4.45 29.35
N LEU A 583 22.38 -3.74 29.11
CA LEU A 583 21.67 -2.98 30.15
C LEU A 583 21.06 -3.89 31.22
N VAL A 584 20.47 -5.03 30.84
CA VAL A 584 19.98 -6.06 31.78
C VAL A 584 21.14 -6.62 32.61
N LYS A 585 22.27 -6.95 31.99
CA LYS A 585 23.47 -7.44 32.71
C LYS A 585 24.04 -6.43 33.70
N GLN A 586 23.92 -5.13 33.41
CA GLN A 586 24.39 -4.07 34.29
C GLN A 586 23.33 -3.63 35.32
N GLU A 587 22.18 -4.31 35.40
CA GLU A 587 21.06 -3.96 36.30
C GLU A 587 20.54 -2.52 36.07
N LEU A 588 20.72 -1.97 34.86
CA LEU A 588 20.14 -0.69 34.43
C LEU A 588 18.71 -0.85 33.89
N ILE A 589 18.37 -2.09 33.57
CA ILE A 589 17.02 -2.56 33.28
C ILE A 589 16.76 -3.72 34.24
N ASP A 590 15.66 -3.67 35.00
CA ASP A 590 15.26 -4.78 35.86
C ASP A 590 14.64 -5.94 35.06
N GLU A 591 14.32 -7.05 35.73
CA GLU A 591 13.72 -8.22 35.08
C GLU A 591 12.37 -7.92 34.42
N THR A 592 11.63 -6.93 34.91
CA THR A 592 10.34 -6.50 34.36
C THR A 592 10.50 -5.62 33.13
N GLY A 593 11.73 -5.20 32.83
CA GLY A 593 12.09 -4.30 31.75
C GLY A 593 12.03 -2.82 32.12
N LEU A 594 11.93 -2.48 33.39
CA LEU A 594 11.90 -1.09 33.86
C LEU A 594 13.32 -0.51 33.82
N LEU A 595 13.48 0.62 33.14
CA LEU A 595 14.71 1.42 33.18
C LEU A 595 14.86 2.09 34.54
N GLU A 596 16.11 2.18 35.01
CA GLU A 596 16.50 2.99 36.17
C GLU A 596 15.99 4.44 36.09
N GLU A 597 15.71 5.04 37.25
CA GLU A 597 15.05 6.36 37.35
C GLU A 597 15.76 7.46 36.53
N ASP A 598 17.10 7.42 36.49
CA ASP A 598 17.94 8.38 35.75
C ASP A 598 17.70 8.35 34.22
N TYR A 599 17.15 7.25 33.69
CA TYR A 599 16.93 7.03 32.25
C TYR A 599 15.45 6.81 31.88
N PHE A 600 14.55 6.74 32.85
CA PHE A 600 13.15 6.34 32.61
C PHE A 600 12.40 7.30 31.66
N GLU A 601 12.57 8.61 31.84
CA GLU A 601 11.86 9.64 31.06
C GLU A 601 12.52 9.89 29.69
N GLU A 602 13.84 10.08 29.66
CA GLU A 602 14.57 10.52 28.44
C GLU A 602 15.20 9.36 27.65
N GLY A 603 15.23 8.15 28.22
CA GLY A 603 15.90 6.98 27.67
C GLY A 603 17.40 6.90 27.96
N TYR A 604 17.98 5.73 27.72
CA TYR A 604 19.41 5.49 27.88
C TYR A 604 20.19 6.01 26.66
N PRO A 605 21.08 6.99 26.80
CA PRO A 605 21.85 7.52 25.69
C PRO A 605 23.00 6.58 25.32
N ILE A 606 23.08 6.19 24.04
CA ILE A 606 24.15 5.31 23.53
C ILE A 606 25.14 6.05 22.61
N ALA A 607 24.67 7.01 21.82
CA ALA A 607 25.49 7.70 20.83
C ALA A 607 24.95 9.08 20.47
N THR A 608 25.65 9.80 19.61
CA THR A 608 25.24 11.11 19.08
C THR A 608 25.41 11.14 17.58
N THR A 609 24.38 11.55 16.85
CA THR A 609 24.42 11.70 15.39
C THR A 609 25.38 12.81 14.96
N LEU A 610 25.71 12.85 13.67
CA LEU A 610 26.51 13.94 13.08
C LEU A 610 25.90 15.33 13.33
N ASP A 611 24.58 15.42 13.36
CA ASP A 611 23.82 16.66 13.55
C ASP A 611 23.67 17.05 15.03
N GLY A 612 24.24 16.26 15.95
CA GLY A 612 24.25 16.55 17.39
C GLY A 612 23.04 16.01 18.15
N GLU A 613 22.21 15.16 17.54
CA GLU A 613 21.05 14.55 18.21
C GLU A 613 21.48 13.30 19.00
N SER A 614 20.95 13.12 20.21
CA SER A 614 21.26 11.97 21.04
C SER A 614 20.44 10.75 20.62
N ILE A 615 21.15 9.66 20.28
CA ILE A 615 20.56 8.35 20.04
C ILE A 615 20.32 7.70 21.40
N VAL A 616 19.05 7.45 21.71
CA VAL A 616 18.60 6.89 22.99
C VAL A 616 17.80 5.61 22.80
N LEU A 617 17.84 4.72 23.80
CA LEU A 617 16.91 3.60 23.94
C LEU A 617 15.88 3.94 25.03
N THR A 618 14.61 4.02 24.66
CA THR A 618 13.54 4.43 25.58
C THR A 618 12.86 3.25 26.28
N GLN A 619 12.12 3.53 27.35
CA GLN A 619 11.28 2.53 28.04
C GLN A 619 10.28 1.85 27.09
N LYS A 620 9.75 2.61 26.12
CA LYS A 620 8.85 2.08 25.10
C LYS A 620 9.56 1.13 24.14
N ASP A 621 10.79 1.43 23.75
CA ASP A 621 11.60 0.58 22.88
C ASP A 621 11.87 -0.78 23.53
N ILE A 622 12.20 -0.78 24.83
CA ILE A 622 12.36 -2.01 25.62
C ILE A 622 11.07 -2.83 25.62
N ARG A 623 9.91 -2.16 25.76
CA ARG A 623 8.62 -2.84 25.73
C ARG A 623 8.36 -3.53 24.38
N GLU A 624 8.71 -2.91 23.26
CA GLU A 624 8.57 -3.55 21.94
C GLU A 624 9.45 -4.80 21.82
N ILE A 625 10.67 -4.78 22.39
CA ILE A 625 11.56 -5.95 22.42
C ILE A 625 10.99 -7.07 23.29
N GLN A 626 10.40 -6.76 24.44
CA GLN A 626 9.72 -7.76 25.28
C GLN A 626 8.56 -8.43 24.56
N LEU A 627 7.76 -7.65 23.82
CA LEU A 627 6.63 -8.19 23.05
C LEU A 627 7.12 -9.13 21.93
N ALA A 628 8.18 -8.73 21.23
CA ALA A 628 8.76 -9.50 20.14
C ALA A 628 9.42 -10.79 20.61
N LYS A 629 10.28 -10.72 21.65
CA LYS A 629 10.97 -11.90 22.18
C LYS A 629 9.98 -12.89 22.78
N SER A 630 8.94 -12.40 23.45
CA SER A 630 7.93 -13.26 24.09
C SER A 630 7.12 -14.02 23.04
N ALA A 631 6.79 -13.39 21.92
CA ALA A 631 6.10 -14.05 20.80
C ALA A 631 6.90 -15.25 20.28
N ILE A 632 8.20 -15.07 20.03
CA ILE A 632 9.11 -16.13 19.57
C ILE A 632 9.22 -17.22 20.65
N ARG A 633 9.48 -16.82 21.89
CA ARG A 633 9.71 -17.77 22.99
C ARG A 633 8.48 -18.63 23.26
N THR A 634 7.30 -18.02 23.26
CA THR A 634 6.02 -18.70 23.39
C THR A 634 5.79 -19.73 22.30
N GLY A 635 6.13 -19.40 21.04
CA GLY A 635 6.04 -20.35 19.93
C GLY A 635 6.93 -21.57 20.19
N ILE A 636 8.16 -21.37 20.65
CA ILE A 636 9.10 -22.45 20.97
C ILE A 636 8.53 -23.34 22.08
N GLU A 637 8.02 -22.77 23.17
CA GLU A 637 7.42 -23.55 24.27
C GLU A 637 6.21 -24.36 23.82
N ILE A 638 5.32 -23.77 23.03
CA ILE A 638 4.13 -24.47 22.52
C ILE A 638 4.54 -25.62 21.60
N LEU A 639 5.56 -25.46 20.75
CA LEU A 639 6.05 -26.55 19.93
C LEU A 639 6.61 -27.68 20.79
N LEU A 640 7.45 -27.38 21.79
CA LEU A 640 8.00 -28.38 22.70
C LEU A 640 6.90 -29.14 23.45
N GLU A 641 5.91 -28.42 23.98
CA GLU A 641 4.74 -29.00 24.65
C GLU A 641 3.91 -29.88 23.69
N SER A 642 3.62 -29.37 22.48
CA SER A 642 2.79 -30.06 21.49
C SER A 642 3.48 -31.30 20.90
N TYR A 643 4.80 -31.28 20.79
CA TYR A 643 5.59 -32.43 20.35
C TYR A 643 5.84 -33.44 21.49
N GLY A 644 5.81 -32.98 22.75
CA GLY A 644 6.03 -33.79 23.94
C GLY A 644 7.51 -34.04 24.24
N VAL A 645 8.38 -33.04 24.04
CA VAL A 645 9.82 -33.12 24.31
C VAL A 645 10.28 -31.99 25.22
N THR A 646 11.37 -32.26 25.94
CA THR A 646 12.07 -31.28 26.79
C THR A 646 13.22 -30.62 26.04
N TYR A 647 13.75 -29.51 26.57
CA TYR A 647 14.90 -28.81 25.97
C TYR A 647 16.12 -29.73 25.77
N ASP A 648 16.34 -30.69 26.67
CA ASP A 648 17.49 -31.59 26.61
C ASP A 648 17.42 -32.55 25.43
N GLN A 649 16.21 -32.91 24.99
CA GLN A 649 15.96 -33.83 23.88
C GLN A 649 16.07 -33.17 22.50
N VAL A 650 16.10 -31.84 22.44
CA VAL A 650 16.42 -31.11 21.21
C VAL A 650 17.93 -31.16 21.02
N GLU A 651 18.41 -31.76 19.94
CA GLU A 651 19.85 -31.92 19.69
C GLU A 651 20.47 -30.67 19.08
N THR A 652 19.75 -30.02 18.16
CA THR A 652 20.24 -28.86 17.41
C THR A 652 19.14 -27.82 17.26
N VAL A 653 19.51 -26.55 17.42
CA VAL A 653 18.66 -25.39 17.13
C VAL A 653 19.23 -24.66 15.92
N TYR A 654 18.56 -24.73 14.78
CA TYR A 654 18.92 -24.01 13.57
C TYR A 654 18.30 -22.61 13.61
N LEU A 655 19.15 -21.60 13.55
CA LEU A 655 18.75 -20.20 13.50
C LEU A 655 18.97 -19.65 12.09
N ALA A 656 17.88 -19.38 11.40
CA ALA A 656 17.81 -18.83 10.06
C ALA A 656 17.34 -17.36 10.06
N GLY A 657 17.36 -16.78 8.87
CA GLY A 657 16.89 -15.42 8.62
C GLY A 657 18.02 -14.39 8.61
N GLY A 658 17.82 -13.30 7.87
CA GLY A 658 18.81 -12.23 7.73
C GLY A 658 19.19 -11.55 9.05
N PHE A 659 18.26 -11.58 10.03
CA PHE A 659 18.50 -11.13 11.39
C PHE A 659 19.35 -12.12 12.20
N GLY A 660 19.00 -13.40 12.16
CA GLY A 660 19.63 -14.46 12.94
C GLY A 660 21.13 -14.62 12.65
N PHE A 661 21.59 -14.24 11.46
CA PHE A 661 23.00 -14.35 11.06
C PHE A 661 23.97 -13.58 11.95
N ASN A 662 23.63 -12.36 12.36
CA ASN A 662 24.51 -11.51 13.17
C ASN A 662 24.20 -11.57 14.66
N LEU A 663 23.15 -12.30 15.05
CA LEU A 663 22.68 -12.36 16.42
C LEU A 663 23.73 -13.01 17.32
N ASP A 664 24.14 -12.30 18.37
CA ASP A 664 24.96 -12.87 19.42
C ASP A 664 24.11 -13.83 20.26
N LYS A 665 24.52 -15.11 20.31
CA LYS A 665 23.79 -16.19 20.98
C LYS A 665 23.68 -15.95 22.49
N ASP A 666 24.75 -15.47 23.12
CA ASP A 666 24.76 -15.22 24.56
C ASP A 666 23.83 -14.05 24.91
N LYS A 667 23.79 -13.02 24.07
CA LYS A 667 22.88 -11.87 24.26
C LYS A 667 21.42 -12.24 23.99
N ALA A 668 21.15 -13.07 22.98
CA ALA A 668 19.82 -13.59 22.72
C ALA A 668 19.27 -14.41 23.91
N ILE A 669 20.13 -15.20 24.55
CA ILE A 669 19.77 -15.94 25.75
C ILE A 669 19.62 -15.01 26.96
N THR A 670 20.50 -14.00 27.09
CA THR A 670 20.44 -13.01 28.18
C THR A 670 19.09 -12.29 28.23
N ILE A 671 18.52 -11.95 27.07
CA ILE A 671 17.20 -11.31 27.02
C ILE A 671 16.04 -12.32 27.11
N GLY A 672 16.31 -13.62 27.19
CA GLY A 672 15.29 -14.67 27.26
C GLY A 672 14.63 -15.01 25.92
N LEU A 673 15.21 -14.63 24.77
CA LEU A 673 14.71 -15.03 23.45
C LEU A 673 14.80 -16.55 23.26
N PHE A 674 15.90 -17.15 23.73
CA PHE A 674 16.12 -18.59 23.76
C PHE A 674 16.40 -19.06 25.20
N PRO A 675 16.06 -20.31 25.56
CA PRO A 675 16.42 -20.86 26.86
C PRO A 675 17.93 -21.04 26.99
N GLU A 676 18.45 -20.89 28.22
CA GLU A 676 19.86 -21.20 28.54
C GLU A 676 20.24 -22.64 28.12
N ALA A 677 19.30 -23.59 28.18
CA ALA A 677 19.49 -24.96 27.74
C ALA A 677 19.88 -25.10 26.24
N PHE A 678 19.62 -24.09 25.42
CA PHE A 678 19.96 -24.08 23.98
C PHE A 678 21.31 -23.44 23.66
N LYS A 679 22.01 -22.87 24.64
CA LYS A 679 23.27 -22.12 24.43
C LYS A 679 24.29 -22.81 23.53
N ASN A 680 24.53 -24.10 23.79
CA ASN A 680 25.51 -24.88 23.03
C ASN A 680 24.90 -25.67 21.85
N LYS A 681 23.61 -25.46 21.57
CA LYS A 681 22.84 -26.18 20.54
C LYS A 681 22.53 -25.31 19.31
N ILE A 682 22.68 -23.98 19.42
CA ILE A 682 22.34 -23.03 18.36
C ILE A 682 23.39 -23.03 17.25
N LYS A 683 22.96 -23.36 16.03
CA LYS A 683 23.71 -23.27 14.76
C LYS A 683 23.06 -22.23 13.86
N ILE A 684 23.84 -21.28 13.40
CA ILE A 684 23.37 -20.23 12.48
C ILE A 684 23.47 -20.77 11.06
N VAL A 685 22.42 -20.62 10.24
CA VAL A 685 22.36 -21.15 8.86
C VAL A 685 22.14 -20.09 7.79
N GLY A 686 22.02 -18.81 8.17
CA GLY A 686 21.83 -17.71 7.22
C GLY A 686 20.51 -17.80 6.45
N ASN A 687 20.54 -17.48 5.14
CA ASN A 687 19.35 -17.59 4.29
C ASN A 687 19.09 -19.05 3.88
N SER A 688 18.35 -19.76 4.74
CA SER A 688 18.00 -21.16 4.54
C SER A 688 16.98 -21.40 3.42
N SER A 689 16.10 -20.42 3.14
CA SER A 689 15.16 -20.47 2.01
C SER A 689 15.92 -20.57 0.68
N LEU A 690 16.93 -19.70 0.50
CA LEU A 690 17.81 -19.74 -0.66
C LEU A 690 18.64 -21.03 -0.68
N GLY A 691 19.21 -21.45 0.47
CA GLY A 691 19.94 -22.71 0.58
C GLY A 691 19.12 -23.93 0.15
N GLY A 692 17.85 -23.98 0.54
CA GLY A 692 16.92 -25.05 0.16
C GLY A 692 16.56 -25.03 -1.32
N ALA A 693 16.36 -23.84 -1.89
CA ALA A 693 16.13 -23.68 -3.32
C ALA A 693 17.35 -24.15 -4.15
N ILE A 694 18.56 -23.89 -3.66
CA ILE A 694 19.80 -24.40 -4.26
C ILE A 694 19.86 -25.92 -4.17
N TYR A 695 19.61 -26.48 -2.99
CA TYR A 695 19.61 -27.93 -2.78
C TYR A 695 18.61 -28.60 -3.73
N TYR A 696 17.39 -28.07 -3.83
CA TYR A 696 16.36 -28.54 -4.76
C TYR A 696 16.79 -28.46 -6.23
N GLY A 697 17.45 -27.37 -6.62
CA GLY A 697 17.91 -27.19 -8.00
C GLY A 697 19.07 -28.09 -8.42
N THR A 698 19.79 -28.69 -7.46
CA THR A 698 21.09 -29.35 -7.69
C THR A 698 21.09 -30.84 -7.33
N HIS A 699 20.12 -31.30 -6.53
CA HIS A 699 20.02 -32.69 -6.06
C HIS A 699 18.78 -33.38 -6.65
N LYS A 700 18.93 -34.65 -7.04
CA LYS A 700 17.87 -35.40 -7.73
C LYS A 700 16.77 -35.88 -6.78
N GLU A 701 17.17 -36.21 -5.56
CA GLU A 701 16.33 -36.67 -4.46
C GLU A 701 15.50 -35.55 -3.82
N ALA A 702 15.83 -34.29 -4.11
CA ALA A 702 15.23 -33.16 -3.40
C ALA A 702 13.72 -33.02 -3.59
N GLU A 703 13.20 -33.46 -4.74
CA GLU A 703 11.75 -33.50 -5.00
C GLU A 703 11.03 -34.45 -4.05
N GLU A 704 11.53 -35.69 -3.92
CA GLU A 704 10.99 -36.69 -3.00
C GLU A 704 11.12 -36.23 -1.54
N ASN A 705 12.23 -35.58 -1.21
CA ASN A 705 12.51 -35.04 0.12
C ASN A 705 11.53 -33.93 0.51
N VAL A 706 11.26 -32.98 -0.38
CA VAL A 706 10.27 -31.91 -0.17
C VAL A 706 8.86 -32.47 -0.02
N GLU A 707 8.49 -33.46 -0.84
CA GLU A 707 7.22 -34.16 -0.67
C GLU A 707 7.11 -34.89 0.67
N HIS A 708 8.21 -35.49 1.14
CA HIS A 708 8.27 -36.15 2.43
C HIS A 708 8.07 -35.16 3.58
N ILE A 709 8.80 -34.03 3.57
CA ILE A 709 8.63 -32.94 4.53
C ILE A 709 7.16 -32.51 4.60
N GLY A 710 6.53 -32.24 3.45
CA GLY A 710 5.12 -31.85 3.40
C GLY A 710 4.14 -32.91 3.94
N LYS A 711 4.49 -34.20 3.89
CA LYS A 711 3.67 -35.30 4.43
C LYS A 711 3.78 -35.45 5.95
N VAL A 712 4.95 -35.18 6.52
CA VAL A 712 5.22 -35.35 7.96
C VAL A 712 5.09 -34.06 8.76
N ALA A 713 4.96 -32.91 8.08
CA ALA A 713 4.79 -31.60 8.69
C ALA A 713 3.31 -31.23 8.92
N GLU A 714 3.00 -30.75 10.11
CA GLU A 714 1.69 -30.20 10.46
C GLU A 714 1.82 -28.83 11.16
N GLU A 715 0.88 -27.92 10.90
CA GLU A 715 0.85 -26.62 11.59
C GLU A 715 0.17 -26.72 12.96
N VAL A 716 0.81 -26.15 13.98
CA VAL A 716 0.23 -25.86 15.29
C VAL A 716 -0.24 -24.41 15.31
N ASN A 717 -1.56 -24.21 15.41
CA ASN A 717 -2.13 -22.88 15.50
C ASN A 717 -1.91 -22.29 16.91
N LEU A 718 -0.96 -21.36 17.02
CA LEU A 718 -0.63 -20.70 18.28
C LEU A 718 -1.80 -19.89 18.85
N SER A 719 -2.59 -19.23 18.01
CA SER A 719 -3.68 -18.34 18.44
C SER A 719 -4.85 -19.05 19.13
N THR A 720 -5.03 -20.35 18.85
CA THR A 720 -6.07 -21.18 19.48
C THR A 720 -5.53 -22.04 20.61
N ASN A 721 -4.22 -22.03 20.85
CA ASN A 721 -3.60 -22.75 21.94
C ASN A 721 -3.93 -22.08 23.29
N LYS A 722 -4.40 -22.87 24.26
CA LYS A 722 -4.86 -22.38 25.57
C LYS A 722 -3.73 -21.77 26.41
N ASN A 723 -2.50 -22.23 26.21
CA ASN A 723 -1.33 -21.83 26.98
C ASN A 723 -0.60 -20.64 26.36
N PHE A 724 -1.02 -20.16 25.18
CA PHE A 724 -0.36 -19.05 24.49
C PHE A 724 -0.27 -17.80 25.36
N ASN A 725 -1.39 -17.35 25.93
CA ASN A 725 -1.38 -16.14 26.75
C ASN A 725 -0.57 -16.31 28.04
N GLU A 726 -0.52 -17.51 28.60
CA GLU A 726 0.24 -17.80 29.82
C GLU A 726 1.74 -17.71 29.55
N PHE A 727 2.25 -18.49 28.59
CA PHE A 727 3.65 -18.43 28.17
C PHE A 727 4.04 -17.05 27.64
N TYR A 728 3.15 -16.38 26.92
CA TYR A 728 3.41 -15.02 26.42
C TYR A 728 3.60 -14.03 27.56
N MET A 729 2.80 -14.12 28.62
CA MET A 729 2.96 -13.24 29.78
C MET A 729 4.21 -13.59 30.59
N GLU A 730 4.49 -14.89 30.78
CA GLU A 730 5.67 -15.38 31.48
C GLU A 730 6.97 -14.91 30.81
N HIS A 731 7.06 -14.99 29.48
CA HIS A 731 8.27 -14.68 28.73
C HIS A 731 8.44 -13.21 28.33
N MET A 732 7.59 -12.31 28.84
CA MET A 732 7.85 -10.87 28.75
C MET A 732 9.01 -10.43 29.66
N ILE A 733 9.19 -11.10 30.81
CA ILE A 733 10.27 -10.83 31.77
C ILE A 733 11.61 -11.24 31.13
N PHE A 734 12.68 -10.48 31.38
CA PHE A 734 14.02 -10.76 30.86
C PHE A 734 14.66 -12.00 31.48
#